data_AF-A0A7W5ILW7-F1
#
_entry.id   AF-A0A7W5ILW7-F1
#
_cell.length_a   1.000
_cell.length_b   1.000
_cell.length_c   1.000
_cell.angle_alpha   90.00
_cell.angle_beta   90.00
_cell.angle_gamma   90.00
#
_symmetry.space_group_name_H-M   'P 1'
#
loop_
_entity.id
_entity.type
_entity.pdbx_description
1 polymer ?
#
loop_
_entity_poly.entity_id
_entity_poly.type
_entity_poly.pdbx_seq_one_letter_code
_entity_poly.pdbx_strand_id
1 'polypeptide(L)'
;MANNKIPRAQRSATTLPSPIHDLRIVTTDGLQTLRGDKITPAIAGWKAVGLCTMPAAWVPPFFVISAACFGTNLGQLFHDRIEQAIKDILGELQLSEQTPVFIRSSGVAETLHVRGQLDSIECSAGNILSSAKALVERLNAVAPAGAGTIHLVVQKSVSVAEKGHLSNERRLSREPRDWVAEFEPINGERGRTESVAVRTWRSGKAIDTVTDLACDARAAVGIVLKRVGGWAMQFASRMHFEWVWDKSAIWLVQADVASISGGIDPRSVIPAHIPKLKTDELRAFKAACESDFATYGKLRNASMYGELGYQMPPFYVLNQPEIIHALLRGEVTDELAADLSVLTQRPFIIRTDGTQIPKVKREMLPRSDELRSLADATEWLTTTFAQIVIDADLADTGLCLIAHHFIPSVASAWARAEPGNPLVRIESLWGIPEGLYWHSHDTFEVDTGSRDIRNANIGGHLEYGLRERLRYKGTFIAADDEGHWIPQITDIAHDWARSITRTQWIFEIAQSTRRIAERCQQSTAVMWFVDNHREATPHRVLPWFHSPSTLDGGPKAAPRRKRLSSHDFVIRHAADWAELQSAAEGGQTIERVVMAPIDAELIRNASFATDLAKLAKTVGFVVELSGGILSHAYYMLNREGCRVECVDLFGAGEEVVEFHKLVRDGIPDMIRDRGERVDSIALKGDALIAALRQKLVEEALEALDASTGNELLGELADVQEVLLALATALNVDPAALEQERLKKRKKRGGFEKGLMLLKTATPQSIGKSHNEATSFGGDLSMEELRSQSLPVISDPLAMPTKSPYRRPDMRNVDGTMEKLFTFKTDLVSLSELEQRLAFEMPMPHAGKTPLVLTVELDRDKSMVRGKIRLQVSQSQLELPF
;
A
#
# COMPACT_ATOMS: atom_id res chain seq x y z
N MET A 1 -11.56 -35.44 4.37
CA MET A 1 -12.23 -35.02 5.62
C MET A 1 -13.01 -33.75 5.34
N ALA A 2 -14.31 -33.74 5.66
CA ALA A 2 -15.26 -32.71 5.26
C ALA A 2 -14.90 -31.35 5.89
N ASN A 3 -14.67 -30.36 5.02
CA ASN A 3 -14.41 -28.97 5.41
C ASN A 3 -15.74 -28.35 5.86
N ASN A 4 -15.90 -28.14 7.17
CA ASN A 4 -17.04 -27.47 7.77
C ASN A 4 -17.03 -25.98 7.36
N LYS A 5 -17.56 -25.67 6.17
CA LYS A 5 -17.85 -24.29 5.75
C LYS A 5 -19.06 -23.80 6.55
N ILE A 6 -18.80 -23.12 7.66
CA ILE A 6 -19.81 -22.28 8.31
C ILE A 6 -20.30 -21.27 7.26
N PRO A 7 -21.62 -21.11 7.04
CA PRO A 7 -22.14 -20.15 6.07
C PRO A 7 -21.67 -18.74 6.44
N ARG A 8 -21.05 -18.02 5.51
CA ARG A 8 -20.82 -16.58 5.66
C ARG A 8 -22.20 -15.93 5.81
N ALA A 9 -22.44 -15.25 6.93
CA ALA A 9 -23.63 -14.42 7.10
C ALA A 9 -23.81 -13.54 5.86
N GLN A 10 -24.92 -13.72 5.15
CA GLN A 10 -25.30 -12.86 4.03
C GLN A 10 -25.40 -11.42 4.56
N ARG A 11 -24.73 -10.48 3.88
CA ARG A 11 -24.94 -9.05 4.11
C ARG A 11 -26.44 -8.75 3.96
N SER A 12 -26.97 -7.86 4.81
CA SER A 12 -28.38 -7.46 4.74
C SER A 12 -28.73 -6.92 3.34
N ALA A 13 -29.98 -7.09 2.91
CA ALA A 13 -30.47 -6.66 1.60
C ALA A 13 -30.55 -5.12 1.44
N THR A 14 -30.23 -4.36 2.48
CA THR A 14 -30.32 -2.89 2.51
C THR A 14 -29.12 -2.24 1.81
N THR A 15 -29.36 -1.57 0.69
CA THR A 15 -28.32 -0.96 -0.17
C THR A 15 -27.77 0.35 0.39
N LEU A 16 -28.61 1.18 1.00
CA LEU A 16 -28.26 2.52 1.53
C LEU A 16 -28.80 2.70 2.95
N PRO A 17 -28.11 3.50 3.80
CA PRO A 17 -28.66 3.94 5.06
C PRO A 17 -29.83 4.91 4.81
N SER A 18 -30.94 4.74 5.52
CA SER A 18 -32.10 5.63 5.48
C SER A 18 -32.17 6.49 6.74
N PRO A 19 -32.70 7.73 6.67
CA PRO A 19 -32.94 8.53 7.87
C PRO A 19 -33.80 7.79 8.90
N ILE A 20 -33.34 7.75 10.15
CA ILE A 20 -34.01 7.07 11.28
C ILE A 20 -34.52 8.05 12.34
N HIS A 21 -34.20 9.34 12.19
CA HIS A 21 -34.59 10.41 13.10
C HIS A 21 -35.35 11.52 12.36
N ASP A 22 -36.30 12.13 13.04
CA ASP A 22 -36.99 13.31 12.55
C ASP A 22 -36.04 14.51 12.51
N LEU A 23 -36.17 15.34 11.47
CA LEU A 23 -35.34 16.52 11.26
C LEU A 23 -36.15 17.79 11.51
N ARG A 24 -35.62 18.66 12.37
CA ARG A 24 -36.13 20.02 12.51
C ARG A 24 -35.55 20.91 11.42
N ILE A 25 -36.43 21.60 10.70
CA ILE A 25 -36.07 22.49 9.59
C ILE A 25 -36.75 23.85 9.74
N VAL A 26 -35.97 24.92 9.56
CA VAL A 26 -36.45 26.29 9.47
C VAL A 26 -36.75 26.61 8.00
N THR A 27 -37.98 27.05 7.75
CA THR A 27 -38.48 27.42 6.42
C THR A 27 -39.04 28.84 6.44
N THR A 28 -39.45 29.37 5.29
CA THR A 28 -40.18 30.65 5.20
C THR A 28 -41.54 30.60 5.93
N ASP A 29 -42.09 29.42 6.16
CA ASP A 29 -43.33 29.22 6.91
C ASP A 29 -43.10 29.05 8.42
N GLY A 30 -41.84 29.09 8.86
CA GLY A 30 -41.44 28.88 10.25
C GLY A 30 -40.80 27.51 10.50
N LEU A 31 -40.83 27.08 11.75
CA LEU A 31 -40.21 25.85 12.22
C LEU A 31 -41.10 24.64 11.89
N GLN A 32 -40.53 23.64 11.20
CA GLN A 32 -41.21 22.40 10.83
C GLN A 32 -40.44 21.17 11.32
N THR A 33 -41.14 20.04 11.44
CA THR A 33 -40.55 18.73 11.72
C THR A 33 -40.80 17.81 10.54
N LEU A 34 -39.72 17.34 9.91
CA LEU A 34 -39.76 16.36 8.84
C LEU A 34 -39.58 14.96 9.42
N ARG A 35 -40.52 14.06 9.13
CA ARG A 35 -40.38 12.65 9.47
C ARG A 35 -39.28 11.98 8.64
N GLY A 36 -38.63 10.96 9.19
CA GLY A 36 -37.53 10.24 8.54
C GLY A 36 -37.77 9.86 7.07
N ASP A 37 -38.98 9.40 6.73
CA ASP A 37 -39.36 9.01 5.35
C ASP A 37 -39.48 10.18 4.37
N LYS A 38 -39.53 11.42 4.87
CA LYS A 38 -39.62 12.65 4.08
C LYS A 38 -38.29 13.37 3.94
N ILE A 39 -37.25 12.94 4.64
CA ILE A 39 -35.93 13.57 4.58
C ILE A 39 -35.24 13.10 3.30
N THR A 40 -35.09 14.02 2.35
CA THR A 40 -34.42 13.76 1.07
C THR A 40 -33.33 14.80 0.81
N PRO A 41 -32.34 14.49 -0.04
CA PRO A 41 -31.32 15.47 -0.42
C PRO A 41 -31.91 16.75 -1.00
N ALA A 42 -33.02 16.67 -1.75
CA ALA A 42 -33.69 17.84 -2.32
C ALA A 42 -34.29 18.81 -1.28
N ILE A 43 -34.57 18.33 -0.05
CA ILE A 43 -35.22 19.13 1.00
C ILE A 43 -34.21 19.65 2.04
N ALA A 44 -33.14 18.89 2.30
CA ALA A 44 -32.20 19.20 3.39
C ALA A 44 -30.71 19.13 2.97
N GLY A 45 -30.41 18.73 1.74
CA GLY A 45 -29.06 18.44 1.25
C GLY A 45 -28.47 17.14 1.80
N TRP A 46 -27.32 16.73 1.26
CA TRP A 46 -26.72 15.42 1.57
C TRP A 46 -26.16 15.30 2.98
N LYS A 47 -25.56 16.36 3.55
CA LYS A 47 -24.99 16.30 4.91
C LYS A 47 -26.06 16.07 5.96
N ALA A 48 -27.20 16.76 5.85
CA ALA A 48 -28.33 16.58 6.75
C ALA A 48 -28.89 15.15 6.66
N VAL A 49 -29.05 14.61 5.44
CA VAL A 49 -29.49 13.22 5.24
C VAL A 49 -28.54 12.24 5.94
N GLY A 50 -27.23 12.42 5.75
CA GLY A 50 -26.20 11.59 6.39
C GLY A 50 -26.31 11.58 7.92
N LEU A 51 -26.41 12.76 8.53
CA LEU A 51 -26.58 12.92 9.98
C LEU A 51 -27.84 12.23 10.51
N CYS A 52 -28.96 12.33 9.79
CA CYS A 52 -30.22 11.69 10.17
C CYS A 52 -30.22 10.16 10.05
N THR A 53 -29.22 9.56 9.38
CA THR A 53 -29.13 8.10 9.24
C THR A 53 -28.44 7.40 10.40
N MET A 54 -27.64 8.14 11.18
CA MET A 54 -26.86 7.62 12.29
C MET A 54 -27.63 7.65 13.60
N PRO A 55 -27.27 6.82 14.60
CA PRO A 55 -27.84 6.93 15.95
C PRO A 55 -27.68 8.35 16.52
N ALA A 56 -28.77 8.93 17.03
CA ALA A 56 -28.79 10.29 17.58
C ALA A 56 -27.76 10.51 18.69
N ALA A 57 -27.43 9.47 19.47
CA ALA A 57 -26.42 9.53 20.52
C ALA A 57 -24.99 9.76 20.00
N TRP A 58 -24.75 9.55 18.70
CA TRP A 58 -23.43 9.71 18.07
C TRP A 58 -23.23 11.09 17.46
N VAL A 59 -24.31 11.87 17.30
CA VAL A 59 -24.32 13.11 16.51
C VAL A 59 -24.62 14.30 17.44
N PRO A 60 -23.83 15.38 17.39
CA PRO A 60 -24.16 16.59 18.12
C PRO A 60 -25.51 17.17 17.66
N PRO A 61 -26.32 17.76 18.56
CA PRO A 61 -27.61 18.35 18.20
C PRO A 61 -27.49 19.32 17.02
N PHE A 62 -28.39 19.18 16.04
CA PHE A 62 -28.38 20.00 14.83
C PHE A 62 -29.79 20.24 14.29
N PHE A 63 -29.89 21.22 13.39
CA PHE A 63 -31.08 21.50 12.59
C PHE A 63 -30.70 22.06 11.22
N VAL A 64 -31.68 22.21 10.33
CA VAL A 64 -31.45 22.73 8.98
C VAL A 64 -32.18 24.04 8.77
N ILE A 65 -31.56 24.98 8.05
CA ILE A 65 -32.21 26.16 7.48
C ILE A 65 -32.34 25.92 5.97
N SER A 66 -33.58 25.99 5.49
CA SER A 66 -33.88 25.79 4.07
C SER A 66 -33.28 26.90 3.22
N ALA A 67 -32.81 26.55 2.01
CA ALA A 67 -32.34 27.52 1.02
C ALA A 67 -33.37 28.63 0.73
N ALA A 68 -34.67 28.31 0.82
CA ALA A 68 -35.76 29.26 0.61
C ALA A 68 -35.72 30.46 1.59
N CYS A 69 -35.08 30.32 2.75
CA CYS A 69 -34.90 31.39 3.74
C CYS A 69 -33.90 32.48 3.31
N PHE A 70 -33.22 32.30 2.18
CA PHE A 70 -32.20 33.22 1.67
C PHE A 70 -32.55 33.79 0.28
N GLY A 71 -33.82 33.72 -0.13
CA GLY A 71 -34.28 34.31 -1.39
C GLY A 71 -34.16 35.85 -1.41
N THR A 72 -33.86 36.41 -2.59
CA THR A 72 -33.60 37.86 -2.78
C THR A 72 -34.81 38.77 -2.58
N ASN A 73 -36.04 38.23 -2.50
CA ASN A 73 -37.30 38.98 -2.39
C ASN A 73 -38.08 38.72 -1.09
N LEU A 74 -37.40 38.35 0.00
CA LEU A 74 -38.06 38.10 1.29
C LEU A 74 -38.39 39.42 2.01
N GLY A 75 -39.66 39.64 2.35
CA GLY A 75 -40.09 40.79 3.15
C GLY A 75 -39.76 40.65 4.65
N GLN A 76 -39.81 41.77 5.40
CA GLN A 76 -39.46 41.82 6.83
C GLN A 76 -40.21 40.78 7.69
N LEU A 77 -41.51 40.57 7.41
CA LEU A 77 -42.36 39.59 8.10
C LEU A 77 -41.83 38.15 8.02
N PHE A 78 -41.17 37.79 6.91
CA PHE A 78 -40.53 36.48 6.77
C PHE A 78 -39.22 36.41 7.55
N HIS A 79 -38.43 37.49 7.58
CA HIS A 79 -37.22 37.56 8.40
C HIS A 79 -37.52 37.40 9.88
N ASP A 80 -38.51 38.12 10.41
CA ASP A 80 -38.91 38.03 11.81
C ASP A 80 -39.39 36.61 12.16
N ARG A 81 -40.13 35.97 11.25
CA ARG A 81 -40.58 34.58 11.41
C ARG A 81 -39.42 33.58 11.42
N ILE A 82 -38.44 33.74 10.53
CA ILE A 82 -37.24 32.88 10.49
C ILE A 82 -36.43 33.05 11.78
N GLU A 83 -36.24 34.28 12.25
CA GLU A 83 -35.52 34.55 13.49
C GLU A 83 -36.25 33.95 14.71
N GLN A 84 -37.58 34.08 14.78
CA GLN A 84 -38.37 33.45 15.83
C GLN A 84 -38.27 31.92 15.76
N ALA A 85 -38.35 31.32 14.58
CA ALA A 85 -38.19 29.88 14.40
C ALA A 85 -36.81 29.37 14.85
N ILE A 86 -35.75 30.16 14.64
CA ILE A 86 -34.39 29.88 15.17
C ILE A 86 -34.38 29.98 16.70
N LYS A 87 -35.03 30.98 17.31
CA LYS A 87 -35.11 31.09 18.77
C LYS A 87 -35.88 29.92 19.39
N ASP A 88 -37.00 29.52 18.78
CA ASP A 88 -37.84 28.42 19.25
C ASP A 88 -37.05 27.11 19.26
N ILE A 89 -36.33 26.80 18.18
CA ILE A 89 -35.54 25.57 18.10
C ILE A 89 -34.31 25.58 19.02
N LEU A 90 -33.66 26.73 19.22
CA LEU A 90 -32.58 26.84 20.22
C LEU A 90 -33.10 26.54 21.63
N GLY A 91 -34.32 26.98 21.95
CA GLY A 91 -35.02 26.65 23.18
C GLY A 91 -35.28 25.14 23.31
N GLU A 92 -35.79 24.49 22.26
CA GLU A 92 -36.02 23.04 22.24
C GLU A 92 -34.73 22.21 22.39
N LEU A 93 -33.64 22.65 21.76
CA LEU A 93 -32.32 22.02 21.84
C LEU A 93 -31.55 22.39 23.11
N GLN A 94 -32.11 23.25 23.97
CA GLN A 94 -31.51 23.75 25.21
C GLN A 94 -30.14 24.43 24.97
N LEU A 95 -30.03 25.19 23.88
CA LEU A 95 -28.84 25.94 23.51
C LEU A 95 -29.03 27.41 23.89
N SER A 96 -28.11 27.97 24.67
CA SER A 96 -28.11 29.40 24.99
C SER A 96 -27.62 30.23 23.81
N GLU A 97 -27.96 31.52 23.74
CA GLU A 97 -27.51 32.43 22.67
C GLU A 97 -25.98 32.55 22.57
N GLN A 98 -25.25 32.27 23.65
CA GLN A 98 -23.79 32.28 23.70
C GLN A 98 -23.17 30.93 23.30
N THR A 99 -23.98 29.90 23.07
CA THR A 99 -23.48 28.57 22.70
C THR A 99 -22.83 28.63 21.33
N PRO A 100 -21.58 28.15 21.16
CA PRO A 100 -20.94 28.10 19.85
C PRO A 100 -21.61 27.04 18.96
N VAL A 101 -21.85 27.40 17.70
CA VAL A 101 -22.44 26.54 16.67
C VAL A 101 -21.65 26.65 15.37
N PHE A 102 -21.64 25.55 14.61
CA PHE A 102 -21.13 25.51 13.25
C PHE A 102 -22.28 25.60 12.25
N ILE A 103 -22.15 26.50 11.28
CA ILE A 103 -23.02 26.58 10.11
C ILE A 103 -22.27 25.97 8.93
N ARG A 104 -22.82 24.89 8.38
CA ARG A 104 -22.27 24.14 7.26
C ARG A 104 -23.25 24.14 6.10
N SER A 105 -22.75 24.38 4.91
CA SER A 105 -23.46 24.18 3.65
C SER A 105 -23.76 22.70 3.41
N SER A 106 -24.96 22.41 2.90
CA SER A 106 -25.48 21.07 2.59
C SER A 106 -26.14 21.14 1.20
N GLY A 107 -25.37 20.82 0.16
CA GLY A 107 -25.81 20.97 -1.24
C GLY A 107 -26.63 19.79 -1.75
N VAL A 108 -27.52 20.03 -2.72
CA VAL A 108 -28.25 18.97 -3.44
C VAL A 108 -27.36 18.30 -4.50
N ALA A 109 -26.49 19.08 -5.16
CA ALA A 109 -25.53 18.60 -6.16
C ALA A 109 -24.18 18.18 -5.55
N GLU A 110 -24.06 18.21 -4.22
CA GLU A 110 -22.84 17.84 -3.51
C GLU A 110 -22.60 16.33 -3.65
N THR A 111 -21.49 15.95 -4.29
CA THR A 111 -21.02 14.55 -4.30
C THR A 111 -19.76 14.43 -3.45
N LEU A 112 -19.43 13.20 -3.05
CA LEU A 112 -18.19 12.91 -2.32
C LEU A 112 -16.92 13.43 -3.05
N HIS A 113 -16.98 13.57 -4.38
CA HIS A 113 -15.87 14.05 -5.22
C HIS A 113 -15.69 15.57 -5.18
N VAL A 114 -16.69 16.33 -4.69
CA VAL A 114 -16.71 17.81 -4.63
C VAL A 114 -16.49 18.29 -3.17
N ARG A 115 -16.05 17.39 -2.29
CA ARG A 115 -15.86 17.68 -0.87
C ARG A 115 -14.73 18.68 -0.63
N GLY A 116 -14.96 19.61 0.30
CA GLY A 116 -14.00 20.65 0.69
C GLY A 116 -14.16 21.97 -0.08
N GLN A 117 -15.02 22.02 -1.10
CA GLN A 117 -15.31 23.26 -1.84
C GLN A 117 -16.26 24.21 -1.12
N LEU A 118 -17.00 23.74 -0.11
CA LEU A 118 -18.02 24.56 0.55
C LEU A 118 -17.59 25.00 1.95
N ASP A 119 -17.70 26.31 2.16
CA ASP A 119 -17.26 27.02 3.36
C ASP A 119 -18.12 26.68 4.59
N SER A 120 -17.49 26.70 5.77
CA SER A 120 -18.11 26.47 7.07
C SER A 120 -17.70 27.58 8.03
N ILE A 121 -18.63 28.07 8.82
CA ILE A 121 -18.36 29.15 9.78
C ILE A 121 -18.79 28.76 11.19
N GLU A 122 -17.99 29.19 12.17
CA GLU A 122 -18.35 29.12 13.57
C GLU A 122 -18.93 30.47 14.01
N CYS A 123 -20.05 30.44 14.73
CA CYS A 123 -20.67 31.63 15.31
C CYS A 123 -21.33 31.31 16.66
N SER A 124 -21.76 32.33 17.39
CA SER A 124 -22.65 32.13 18.54
C SER A 124 -24.08 31.87 18.06
N ALA A 125 -24.86 31.11 18.84
CA ALA A 125 -26.23 30.77 18.51
C ALA A 125 -27.14 32.01 18.30
N GLY A 126 -26.87 33.12 19.01
CA GLY A 126 -27.59 34.39 18.80
C GLY A 126 -27.36 35.05 17.43
N ASN A 127 -26.28 34.67 16.73
CA ASN A 127 -25.87 35.26 15.44
C ASN A 127 -26.12 34.35 14.23
N ILE A 128 -26.86 33.25 14.39
CA ILE A 128 -27.04 32.24 13.33
C ILE A 128 -27.55 32.85 12.02
N LEU A 129 -28.59 33.69 12.06
CA LEU A 129 -29.23 34.20 10.84
C LEU A 129 -28.31 35.15 10.06
N SER A 130 -27.58 36.04 10.74
CA SER A 130 -26.65 36.98 10.09
C SER A 130 -25.44 36.24 9.51
N SER A 131 -24.86 35.31 10.26
CA SER A 131 -23.77 34.45 9.81
C SER A 131 -24.19 33.57 8.63
N ALA A 132 -25.39 32.98 8.67
CA ALA A 132 -25.95 32.18 7.58
C ALA A 132 -26.09 32.98 6.27
N LYS A 133 -26.61 34.22 6.34
CA LYS A 133 -26.73 35.12 5.17
C LYS A 133 -25.35 35.40 4.55
N ALA A 134 -24.36 35.77 5.38
CA ALA A 134 -23.01 36.04 4.92
C ALA A 134 -22.32 34.81 4.28
N LEU A 135 -22.62 33.61 4.76
CA LEU A 135 -22.14 32.37 4.15
C LEU A 135 -22.77 32.16 2.76
N VAL A 136 -24.08 32.31 2.63
CA VAL A 136 -24.79 32.12 1.35
C VAL A 136 -24.33 33.14 0.30
N GLU A 137 -24.14 34.41 0.68
CA GLU A 137 -23.61 35.44 -0.23
C GLU A 137 -22.22 35.07 -0.77
N ARG A 138 -21.32 34.58 0.10
CA ARG A 138 -19.99 34.12 -0.32
C ARG A 138 -20.07 32.89 -1.23
N LEU A 139 -20.92 31.92 -0.90
CA LEU A 139 -21.11 30.73 -1.73
C LEU A 139 -21.65 31.09 -3.12
N ASN A 140 -22.62 32.01 -3.21
CA ASN A 140 -23.18 32.45 -4.49
C ASN A 140 -22.18 33.24 -5.35
N ALA A 141 -21.21 33.92 -4.74
CA ALA A 141 -20.16 34.64 -5.47
C ALA A 141 -19.12 33.71 -6.12
N VAL A 142 -18.95 32.50 -5.58
CA VAL A 142 -17.92 31.53 -6.00
C VAL A 142 -18.52 30.32 -6.73
N ALA A 143 -19.83 30.07 -6.58
CA ALA A 143 -20.48 28.89 -7.13
C ALA A 143 -20.49 28.88 -8.67
N PRO A 144 -20.02 27.81 -9.33
CA PRO A 144 -20.16 27.64 -10.77
C PRO A 144 -21.63 27.54 -11.18
N ALA A 145 -21.92 27.88 -12.44
CA ALA A 145 -23.27 27.77 -13.01
C ALA A 145 -23.79 26.33 -12.87
N GLY A 146 -24.81 26.12 -12.02
CA GLY A 146 -25.41 24.80 -11.77
C GLY A 146 -25.14 24.16 -10.42
N ALA A 147 -24.57 24.87 -9.43
CA ALA A 147 -24.31 24.35 -8.06
C ALA A 147 -25.54 23.82 -7.28
N GLY A 148 -26.74 23.99 -7.83
CA GLY A 148 -27.99 23.50 -7.25
C GLY A 148 -28.39 24.25 -5.98
N THR A 149 -29.44 23.76 -5.31
CA THR A 149 -29.94 24.34 -4.06
C THR A 149 -28.98 24.02 -2.91
N ILE A 150 -28.66 25.02 -2.08
CA ILE A 150 -27.77 24.87 -0.91
C ILE A 150 -28.56 25.15 0.36
N HIS A 151 -28.77 24.13 1.17
CA HIS A 151 -29.33 24.24 2.52
C HIS A 151 -28.20 24.47 3.52
N LEU A 152 -28.52 24.93 4.73
CA LEU A 152 -27.53 25.10 5.80
C LEU A 152 -27.85 24.18 6.98
N VAL A 153 -26.88 23.37 7.40
CA VAL A 153 -26.90 22.60 8.64
C VAL A 153 -26.29 23.45 9.74
N VAL A 154 -27.05 23.70 10.80
CA VAL A 154 -26.57 24.34 12.03
C VAL A 154 -26.39 23.26 13.08
N GLN A 155 -25.16 23.03 13.52
CA GLN A 155 -24.81 21.99 14.48
C GLN A 155 -24.11 22.59 15.69
N LYS A 156 -24.41 22.09 16.90
CA LYS A 156 -23.69 22.48 18.12
C LYS A 156 -22.19 22.23 17.99
N SER A 157 -21.37 23.22 18.32
CA SER A 157 -19.91 23.07 18.34
C SER A 157 -19.48 22.15 19.48
N VAL A 158 -18.52 21.28 19.21
CA VAL A 158 -17.96 20.31 20.16
C VAL A 158 -16.51 20.69 20.44
N SER A 159 -16.07 20.62 21.70
CA SER A 159 -14.67 20.85 22.04
C SER A 159 -13.78 19.82 21.36
N VAL A 160 -12.80 20.27 20.58
CA VAL A 160 -11.96 19.39 19.77
C VAL A 160 -10.65 19.09 20.50
N ALA A 161 -10.48 17.86 20.97
CA ALA A 161 -9.20 17.34 21.44
C ALA A 161 -8.44 16.60 20.34
N GLU A 162 -9.14 15.76 19.57
CA GLU A 162 -8.68 15.21 18.29
C GLU A 162 -9.86 15.22 17.29
N LYS A 163 -9.57 15.15 15.99
CA LYS A 163 -10.59 14.97 14.94
C LYS A 163 -10.00 14.22 13.76
N GLY A 164 -10.85 13.82 12.83
CA GLY A 164 -10.42 13.38 11.51
C GLY A 164 -11.49 12.58 10.77
N HIS A 165 -11.04 11.59 10.02
CA HIS A 165 -11.88 10.84 9.09
C HIS A 165 -11.91 9.35 9.41
N LEU A 166 -13.02 8.69 9.12
CA LEU A 166 -13.14 7.23 9.14
C LEU A 166 -13.79 6.80 7.83
N SER A 167 -13.10 6.00 7.03
CA SER A 167 -13.61 5.64 5.70
C SER A 167 -13.20 4.23 5.27
N ASN A 168 -14.10 3.57 4.54
CA ASN A 168 -13.81 2.35 3.79
C ASN A 168 -13.98 2.56 2.29
N GLU A 169 -13.85 3.79 1.79
CA GLU A 169 -13.88 4.07 0.36
C GLU A 169 -12.92 3.17 -0.43
N ARG A 170 -13.28 2.87 -1.69
CA ARG A 170 -12.51 1.93 -2.51
C ARG A 170 -11.07 2.36 -2.72
N ARG A 171 -10.79 3.67 -2.74
CA ARG A 171 -9.41 4.19 -2.83
C ARG A 171 -8.54 3.87 -1.62
N LEU A 172 -9.15 3.68 -0.45
CA LEU A 172 -8.44 3.40 0.80
C LEU A 172 -8.34 1.90 1.07
N SER A 173 -9.35 1.13 0.67
CA SER A 173 -9.42 -0.30 0.98
C SER A 173 -10.09 -1.12 -0.12
N ARG A 174 -9.49 -2.27 -0.43
CA ARG A 174 -10.10 -3.28 -1.31
C ARG A 174 -11.34 -3.91 -0.68
N GLU A 175 -11.24 -4.32 0.58
CA GLU A 175 -12.29 -5.08 1.26
C GLU A 175 -13.23 -4.15 2.08
N PRO A 176 -14.57 -4.28 2.01
CA PRO A 176 -15.53 -3.43 2.75
C PRO A 176 -15.34 -3.36 4.26
N ARG A 177 -14.78 -4.41 4.81
CA ARG A 177 -14.54 -4.60 6.25
C ARG A 177 -13.28 -3.90 6.76
N ASP A 178 -12.45 -3.38 5.85
CA ASP A 178 -11.18 -2.75 6.19
C ASP A 178 -11.37 -1.24 6.11
N TRP A 179 -11.41 -0.59 7.28
CA TRP A 179 -11.56 0.85 7.39
C TRP A 179 -10.22 1.50 7.69
N VAL A 180 -10.08 2.76 7.32
CA VAL A 180 -8.95 3.61 7.66
C VAL A 180 -9.48 4.77 8.50
N ALA A 181 -8.94 4.91 9.71
CA ALA A 181 -9.12 6.09 10.53
C ALA A 181 -7.94 7.04 10.29
N GLU A 182 -8.23 8.25 9.82
CA GLU A 182 -7.26 9.33 9.66
C GLU A 182 -7.45 10.33 10.78
N PHE A 183 -6.36 10.76 11.39
CA PHE A 183 -6.32 11.72 12.48
C PHE A 183 -5.71 13.00 11.96
N GLU A 184 -6.46 14.08 12.06
CA GLU A 184 -6.02 15.41 11.70
C GLU A 184 -4.99 15.95 12.70
N PRO A 185 -4.11 16.83 12.25
CA PRO A 185 -3.11 17.49 13.09
C PRO A 185 -3.79 18.56 13.95
N ILE A 186 -3.61 18.51 15.27
CA ILE A 186 -4.15 19.53 16.18
C ILE A 186 -3.07 19.90 17.19
N ASN A 187 -2.97 21.20 17.54
CA ASN A 187 -2.08 21.72 18.58
C ASN A 187 -0.59 21.33 18.43
N GLY A 188 -0.10 21.28 17.19
CA GLY A 188 1.30 20.92 16.89
C GLY A 188 1.58 19.41 16.89
N GLU A 189 0.58 18.56 17.14
CA GLU A 189 0.71 17.12 17.03
C GLU A 189 0.62 16.65 15.58
N ARG A 190 1.33 15.55 15.29
CA ARG A 190 1.40 14.94 13.96
C ARG A 190 0.14 14.13 13.73
N GLY A 191 -0.59 14.41 12.66
CA GLY A 191 -1.68 13.54 12.27
C GLY A 191 -1.16 12.15 11.89
N ARG A 192 -2.05 11.16 11.96
CA ARG A 192 -1.70 9.74 11.81
C ARG A 192 -2.81 8.98 11.10
N THR A 193 -2.52 7.77 10.62
CA THR A 193 -3.55 6.87 10.11
C THR A 193 -3.48 5.54 10.85
N GLU A 194 -4.65 4.96 11.10
CA GLU A 194 -4.80 3.68 11.81
C GLU A 194 -5.74 2.78 11.01
N SER A 195 -5.37 1.49 10.89
CA SER A 195 -6.25 0.50 10.25
C SER A 195 -7.30 0.01 11.25
N VAL A 196 -8.58 0.13 10.87
CA VAL A 196 -9.72 -0.29 11.66
C VAL A 196 -10.38 -1.49 10.97
N ALA A 197 -9.89 -2.69 11.28
CA ALA A 197 -10.40 -3.93 10.70
C ALA A 197 -11.65 -4.44 11.46
N VAL A 198 -12.80 -4.42 10.79
CA VAL A 198 -14.06 -4.99 11.31
C VAL A 198 -14.08 -6.49 10.98
N ARG A 199 -14.18 -7.35 12.01
CA ARG A 199 -14.13 -8.81 11.86
C ARG A 199 -15.18 -9.44 12.77
N THR A 200 -16.38 -9.64 12.25
CA THR A 200 -17.56 -10.12 13.02
C THR A 200 -17.48 -11.59 13.42
N TRP A 201 -16.74 -12.42 12.66
CA TRP A 201 -16.68 -13.88 12.90
C TRP A 201 -15.74 -14.31 14.04
N ARG A 202 -14.92 -13.40 14.59
CA ARG A 202 -14.00 -13.73 15.70
C ARG A 202 -14.60 -13.46 17.09
N SER A 203 -15.65 -12.66 17.19
CA SER A 203 -16.22 -12.21 18.47
C SER A 203 -17.46 -12.97 18.92
N GLY A 204 -18.14 -13.70 18.01
CA GLY A 204 -19.40 -14.42 18.32
C GLY A 204 -20.58 -13.52 18.74
N LYS A 205 -20.33 -12.25 19.04
CA LYS A 205 -21.30 -11.22 19.39
C LYS A 205 -21.64 -10.36 18.18
N ALA A 206 -22.91 -10.02 18.02
CA ALA A 206 -23.34 -8.92 17.16
C ALA A 206 -22.59 -7.65 17.55
N ILE A 207 -22.22 -6.81 16.58
CA ILE A 207 -21.62 -5.51 16.86
C ILE A 207 -22.66 -4.71 17.63
N ASP A 208 -22.29 -4.22 18.81
CA ASP A 208 -23.12 -3.32 19.59
C ASP A 208 -23.21 -1.99 18.84
N THR A 209 -24.36 -1.76 18.21
CA THR A 209 -24.68 -0.55 17.45
C THR A 209 -25.52 0.44 18.26
N VAL A 210 -25.73 0.17 19.55
CA VAL A 210 -26.65 0.92 20.41
C VAL A 210 -25.92 1.66 21.52
N THR A 211 -24.72 1.22 21.92
CA THR A 211 -23.91 1.97 22.89
C THR A 211 -23.48 3.34 22.37
N ASP A 212 -23.32 4.26 23.32
CA ASP A 212 -22.66 5.53 23.10
C ASP A 212 -21.21 5.34 22.58
N LEU A 213 -20.69 6.40 21.97
CA LEU A 213 -19.29 6.46 21.55
C LEU A 213 -18.42 7.05 22.66
N ALA A 214 -18.68 6.68 23.92
CA ALA A 214 -17.87 7.09 25.06
C ALA A 214 -16.41 6.64 24.89
N CYS A 215 -15.50 7.57 25.12
CA CYS A 215 -14.07 7.40 24.93
C CYS A 215 -13.31 8.36 25.85
N ASP A 216 -12.82 7.84 26.98
CA ASP A 216 -12.07 8.58 28.00
C ASP A 216 -10.55 8.57 27.75
N ALA A 217 -10.06 7.65 26.91
CA ALA A 217 -8.65 7.49 26.60
C ALA A 217 -8.35 7.69 25.11
N ARG A 218 -7.36 8.55 24.81
CA ARG A 218 -6.86 8.79 23.45
C ARG A 218 -6.49 7.51 22.69
N ALA A 219 -5.85 6.55 23.38
CA ALA A 219 -5.44 5.28 22.79
C ALA A 219 -6.62 4.35 22.42
N ALA A 220 -7.83 4.62 22.92
CA ALA A 220 -9.02 3.85 22.64
C ALA A 220 -9.82 4.36 21.41
N VAL A 221 -9.47 5.52 20.85
CA VAL A 221 -10.23 6.16 19.76
C VAL A 221 -10.44 5.20 18.58
N GLY A 222 -9.38 4.55 18.08
CA GLY A 222 -9.49 3.56 17.00
C GLY A 222 -10.35 2.34 17.34
N ILE A 223 -10.41 1.93 18.62
CA ILE A 223 -11.26 0.83 19.10
C ILE A 223 -12.73 1.25 19.11
N VAL A 224 -13.04 2.48 19.51
CA VAL A 224 -14.41 3.01 19.52
C VAL A 224 -14.90 3.26 18.09
N LEU A 225 -14.07 3.83 17.21
CA LEU A 225 -14.38 4.01 15.78
C LEU A 225 -14.68 2.68 15.05
N LYS A 226 -14.13 1.56 15.54
CA LYS A 226 -14.49 0.22 15.04
C LYS A 226 -15.98 -0.10 15.18
N ARG A 227 -16.66 0.47 16.19
CA ARG A 227 -18.13 0.32 16.36
C ARG A 227 -18.87 1.01 15.23
N VAL A 228 -18.44 2.21 14.84
CA VAL A 228 -18.98 2.97 13.70
C VAL A 228 -18.80 2.21 12.39
N GLY A 229 -17.58 1.75 12.11
CA GLY A 229 -17.32 0.90 10.93
C GLY A 229 -18.11 -0.41 10.97
N GLY A 230 -18.34 -0.95 12.16
CA GLY A 230 -19.17 -2.12 12.39
C GLY A 230 -20.66 -1.89 12.09
N TRP A 231 -21.21 -0.75 12.51
CA TRP A 231 -22.57 -0.32 12.14
C TRP A 231 -22.70 -0.15 10.63
N ALA A 232 -21.75 0.54 9.99
CA ALA A 232 -21.77 0.77 8.56
C ALA A 232 -21.67 -0.54 7.73
N MET A 233 -21.09 -1.61 8.28
CA MET A 233 -20.97 -2.91 7.61
C MET A 233 -22.30 -3.63 7.36
N GLN A 234 -23.41 -3.16 7.95
CA GLN A 234 -24.76 -3.68 7.66
C GLN A 234 -25.28 -3.26 6.28
N PHE A 235 -24.71 -2.21 5.69
CA PHE A 235 -25.08 -1.69 4.37
C PHE A 235 -24.16 -2.25 3.27
N ALA A 236 -24.68 -2.35 2.05
CA ALA A 236 -23.87 -2.73 0.89
C ALA A 236 -22.89 -1.63 0.47
N SER A 237 -23.26 -0.37 0.72
CA SER A 237 -22.51 0.83 0.36
C SER A 237 -21.24 1.04 1.21
N ARG A 238 -20.24 1.70 0.62
CA ARG A 238 -19.09 2.23 1.37
C ARG A 238 -19.46 3.60 1.94
N MET A 239 -18.86 4.00 3.05
CA MET A 239 -19.16 5.26 3.72
C MET A 239 -17.90 5.98 4.19
N HIS A 240 -18.05 7.28 4.39
CA HIS A 240 -17.07 8.18 4.96
C HIS A 240 -17.69 8.91 6.14
N PHE A 241 -16.97 9.04 7.24
CA PHE A 241 -17.39 9.81 8.41
C PHE A 241 -16.35 10.86 8.78
N GLU A 242 -16.82 12.04 9.17
CA GLU A 242 -16.01 13.00 9.94
C GLU A 242 -16.32 12.83 11.42
N TRP A 243 -15.28 12.79 12.25
CA TRP A 243 -15.40 12.56 13.67
C TRP A 243 -14.58 13.57 14.48
N VAL A 244 -15.06 13.88 15.68
CA VAL A 244 -14.41 14.74 16.67
C VAL A 244 -14.39 14.02 18.01
N TRP A 245 -13.30 14.11 18.75
CA TRP A 245 -13.17 13.58 20.10
C TRP A 245 -12.98 14.72 21.10
N ASP A 246 -13.80 14.74 22.16
CA ASP A 246 -13.82 15.82 23.17
C ASP A 246 -13.19 15.44 24.52
N LYS A 247 -12.45 14.32 24.56
CA LYS A 247 -11.90 13.64 25.76
C LYS A 247 -12.90 12.80 26.56
N SER A 248 -14.19 12.85 26.24
CA SER A 248 -15.23 12.06 26.89
C SER A 248 -15.94 11.12 25.93
N ALA A 249 -16.17 11.56 24.69
CA ALA A 249 -16.88 10.83 23.66
C ALA A 249 -16.37 11.21 22.26
N ILE A 250 -16.64 10.32 21.30
CA ILE A 250 -16.47 10.59 19.88
C ILE A 250 -17.82 11.00 19.29
N TRP A 251 -17.81 12.09 18.56
CA TRP A 251 -18.98 12.66 17.89
C TRP A 251 -18.79 12.57 16.38
N LEU A 252 -19.79 12.07 15.67
CA LEU A 252 -19.83 12.05 14.21
C LEU A 252 -20.47 13.34 13.72
N VAL A 253 -19.71 14.15 13.00
CA VAL A 253 -20.12 15.49 12.55
C VAL A 253 -20.51 15.53 11.07
N GLN A 254 -20.20 14.46 10.33
CA GLN A 254 -20.64 14.24 8.95
C GLN A 254 -20.64 12.73 8.63
N ALA A 255 -21.55 12.31 7.75
CA ALA A 255 -21.59 10.96 7.19
C ALA A 255 -21.99 11.01 5.73
N ASP A 256 -21.11 10.52 4.85
CA ASP A 256 -21.33 10.49 3.42
C ASP A 256 -21.35 9.05 2.93
N VAL A 257 -22.26 8.75 2.01
CA VAL A 257 -22.23 7.50 1.27
C VAL A 257 -21.28 7.68 0.09
N ALA A 258 -20.34 6.76 -0.06
CA ALA A 258 -19.47 6.77 -1.22
C ALA A 258 -20.25 6.27 -2.44
N SER A 259 -20.65 7.21 -3.29
CA SER A 259 -21.27 6.91 -4.58
C SER A 259 -20.25 6.26 -5.51
N ILE A 260 -20.62 5.13 -6.09
CA ILE A 260 -19.89 4.52 -7.21
C ILE A 260 -20.64 4.95 -8.46
N SER A 261 -20.21 6.04 -9.10
CA SER A 261 -20.80 6.49 -10.36
C SER A 261 -19.96 5.99 -11.54
N GLY A 262 -20.51 5.01 -12.27
CA GLY A 262 -19.97 4.59 -13.56
C GLY A 262 -18.51 4.13 -13.51
N GLY A 263 -17.92 4.09 -14.70
CA GLY A 263 -16.56 3.63 -14.95
C GLY A 263 -16.52 2.82 -16.23
N ILE A 264 -15.38 2.87 -16.91
CA ILE A 264 -15.14 2.18 -18.17
C ILE A 264 -14.38 0.90 -17.86
N ASP A 265 -14.81 -0.20 -18.49
CA ASP A 265 -14.00 -1.43 -18.55
C ASP A 265 -12.73 -1.12 -19.36
N PRO A 266 -11.53 -1.23 -18.77
CA PRO A 266 -10.28 -1.03 -19.50
C PRO A 266 -10.13 -1.89 -20.77
N ARG A 267 -10.91 -2.95 -20.92
CA ARG A 267 -10.94 -3.81 -22.12
C ARG A 267 -11.93 -3.35 -23.18
N SER A 268 -12.84 -2.43 -22.87
CA SER A 268 -13.79 -1.91 -23.86
C SER A 268 -13.22 -0.78 -24.69
N VAL A 269 -12.08 -0.19 -24.29
CA VAL A 269 -11.42 0.91 -25.02
C VAL A 269 -10.56 0.44 -26.20
N ILE A 270 -10.41 -0.88 -26.39
CA ILE A 270 -9.74 -1.45 -27.56
C ILE A 270 -10.76 -1.71 -28.68
N PRO A 271 -10.42 -1.44 -29.96
CA PRO A 271 -11.31 -1.68 -31.08
C PRO A 271 -11.56 -3.18 -31.25
N ALA A 272 -12.75 -3.52 -31.72
CA ALA A 272 -13.13 -4.91 -31.97
C ALA A 272 -12.45 -5.51 -33.22
N HIS A 273 -12.08 -4.67 -34.18
CA HIS A 273 -11.41 -5.05 -35.42
C HIS A 273 -10.42 -3.98 -35.86
N ILE A 274 -9.34 -4.41 -36.49
CA ILE A 274 -8.26 -3.57 -37.00
C ILE A 274 -8.20 -3.69 -38.53
N PRO A 275 -8.52 -2.61 -39.26
CA PRO A 275 -8.46 -2.59 -40.72
C PRO A 275 -7.09 -3.01 -41.29
N LYS A 276 -7.09 -3.76 -42.40
CA LYS A 276 -5.87 -4.00 -43.18
C LYS A 276 -5.64 -2.84 -44.13
N LEU A 277 -4.42 -2.32 -44.14
CA LEU A 277 -4.04 -1.18 -44.97
C LEU A 277 -3.31 -1.66 -46.23
N LYS A 278 -3.51 -0.93 -47.33
CA LYS A 278 -2.78 -1.14 -48.59
C LYS A 278 -1.48 -0.34 -48.60
N THR A 279 -0.56 -0.72 -47.73
CA THR A 279 0.69 0.04 -47.52
C THR A 279 1.73 -0.17 -48.62
N ASP A 280 1.51 -1.14 -49.50
CA ASP A 280 2.38 -1.40 -50.66
C ASP A 280 2.19 -0.34 -51.77
N GLU A 281 1.14 0.48 -51.69
CA GLU A 281 0.80 1.53 -52.67
C GLU A 281 1.28 2.94 -52.23
N LEU A 282 2.01 3.05 -51.11
CA LEU A 282 2.53 4.32 -50.59
C LEU A 282 3.60 4.92 -51.53
N ARG A 283 3.58 6.24 -51.71
CA ARG A 283 4.40 6.98 -52.69
C ARG A 283 5.44 7.89 -52.05
N ALA A 284 5.07 8.56 -50.96
CA ALA A 284 5.93 9.45 -50.20
C ALA A 284 6.59 8.72 -49.01
N PHE A 285 5.80 7.97 -48.24
CA PHE A 285 6.26 7.10 -47.17
C PHE A 285 6.75 5.76 -47.73
N LYS A 286 7.87 5.26 -47.21
CA LYS A 286 8.37 3.91 -47.50
C LYS A 286 8.44 3.08 -46.23
N ALA A 287 8.23 1.77 -46.33
CA ALA A 287 8.50 0.87 -45.20
C ALA A 287 9.99 0.96 -44.80
N ALA A 288 10.27 1.08 -43.51
CA ALA A 288 11.61 1.20 -42.97
C ALA A 288 12.41 -0.08 -43.25
N CYS A 289 13.61 0.07 -43.81
CA CYS A 289 14.54 -1.02 -44.07
C CYS A 289 15.72 -1.03 -43.08
N GLU A 290 16.58 -2.05 -43.12
CA GLU A 290 17.70 -2.21 -42.17
C GLU A 290 18.60 -0.98 -42.07
N SER A 291 18.85 -0.27 -43.18
CA SER A 291 19.63 0.96 -43.18
C SER A 291 18.92 2.11 -42.43
N ASP A 292 17.59 2.18 -42.51
CA ASP A 292 16.82 3.19 -41.76
C ASP A 292 16.89 2.90 -40.24
N PHE A 293 16.80 1.63 -39.84
CA PHE A 293 16.95 1.21 -38.43
C PHE A 293 18.34 1.52 -37.85
N ALA A 294 19.40 1.46 -38.67
CA ALA A 294 20.75 1.85 -38.26
C ALA A 294 20.92 3.38 -38.17
N THR A 295 20.28 4.10 -39.10
CA THR A 295 20.41 5.56 -39.27
C THR A 295 19.67 6.34 -38.19
N TYR A 296 18.39 6.04 -37.97
CA TYR A 296 17.52 6.85 -37.12
C TYR A 296 17.47 6.32 -35.68
N GLY A 297 17.80 7.19 -34.71
CA GLY A 297 17.89 6.82 -33.30
C GLY A 297 16.58 6.26 -32.74
N LYS A 298 15.44 6.80 -33.18
CA LYS A 298 14.11 6.37 -32.74
C LYS A 298 13.71 4.98 -33.24
N LEU A 299 14.39 4.43 -34.26
CA LEU A 299 14.15 3.09 -34.79
C LEU A 299 15.08 2.02 -34.17
N ARG A 300 16.24 2.40 -33.64
CA ARG A 300 17.25 1.44 -33.13
C ARG A 300 16.71 0.42 -32.13
N ASN A 301 15.83 0.85 -31.24
CA ASN A 301 15.23 -0.02 -30.23
C ASN A 301 14.45 -1.18 -30.86
N ALA A 302 13.67 -0.91 -31.92
CA ALA A 302 12.85 -1.90 -32.59
C ALA A 302 13.70 -3.00 -33.27
N SER A 303 14.86 -2.65 -33.82
CA SER A 303 15.81 -3.63 -34.37
C SER A 303 16.28 -4.62 -33.30
N MET A 304 16.68 -4.12 -32.12
CA MET A 304 17.07 -4.96 -30.99
C MET A 304 15.96 -5.92 -30.55
N TYR A 305 14.71 -5.46 -30.51
CA TYR A 305 13.58 -6.31 -30.13
C TYR A 305 13.31 -7.42 -31.15
N GLY A 306 13.50 -7.13 -32.45
CA GLY A 306 13.49 -8.12 -33.52
C GLY A 306 14.49 -9.26 -33.28
N GLU A 307 15.71 -8.92 -32.88
CA GLU A 307 16.75 -9.91 -32.54
C GLU A 307 16.42 -10.72 -31.27
N LEU A 308 15.57 -10.18 -30.39
CA LEU A 308 15.02 -10.90 -29.24
C LEU A 308 13.80 -11.76 -29.61
N GLY A 309 13.37 -11.77 -30.88
CA GLY A 309 12.26 -12.59 -31.35
C GLY A 309 10.90 -11.90 -31.33
N TYR A 310 10.84 -10.59 -31.12
CA TYR A 310 9.60 -9.81 -31.23
C TYR A 310 9.36 -9.34 -32.66
N GLN A 311 8.18 -9.64 -33.20
CA GLN A 311 7.70 -9.12 -34.48
C GLN A 311 7.17 -7.70 -34.27
N MET A 312 8.03 -6.72 -34.58
CA MET A 312 7.69 -5.30 -34.51
C MET A 312 6.71 -4.92 -35.64
N PRO A 313 5.76 -4.00 -35.41
CA PRO A 313 4.92 -3.49 -36.48
C PRO A 313 5.76 -2.73 -37.51
N PRO A 314 5.23 -2.55 -38.75
CA PRO A 314 5.91 -1.77 -39.76
C PRO A 314 6.04 -0.31 -39.31
N PHE A 315 7.24 0.25 -39.52
CA PHE A 315 7.49 1.69 -39.45
C PHE A 315 7.58 2.22 -40.87
N TYR A 316 7.06 3.42 -41.11
CA TYR A 316 7.13 4.09 -42.40
C TYR A 316 7.95 5.35 -42.27
N VAL A 317 8.88 5.57 -43.18
CA VAL A 317 9.84 6.67 -43.17
C VAL A 317 9.57 7.59 -44.35
N LEU A 318 9.55 8.90 -44.09
CA LEU A 318 9.58 9.95 -45.09
C LEU A 318 10.78 10.86 -44.79
N ASN A 319 11.74 10.87 -45.70
CA ASN A 319 13.00 11.61 -45.58
C ASN A 319 13.36 12.37 -46.87
N GLN A 320 12.39 12.59 -47.76
CA GLN A 320 12.55 13.35 -49.00
C GLN A 320 12.56 14.86 -48.68
N PRO A 321 13.68 15.57 -48.92
CA PRO A 321 13.79 17.00 -48.58
C PRO A 321 12.74 17.86 -49.26
N GLU A 322 12.34 17.54 -50.50
CA GLU A 322 11.37 18.30 -51.29
C GLU A 322 10.00 18.32 -50.61
N ILE A 323 9.54 17.16 -50.11
CA ILE A 323 8.26 17.03 -49.42
C ILE A 323 8.32 17.72 -48.04
N ILE A 324 9.41 17.53 -47.29
CA ILE A 324 9.58 18.18 -45.99
C ILE A 324 9.58 19.70 -46.13
N HIS A 325 10.29 20.24 -47.14
CA HIS A 325 10.33 21.69 -47.37
C HIS A 325 8.97 22.24 -47.83
N ALA A 326 8.16 21.44 -48.54
CA ALA A 326 6.77 21.81 -48.85
C ALA A 326 5.92 21.91 -47.57
N LEU A 327 6.04 20.93 -46.66
CA LEU A 327 5.34 20.97 -45.37
C LEU A 327 5.70 22.20 -44.54
N LEU A 328 6.98 22.60 -44.52
CA LEU A 328 7.44 23.81 -43.81
C LEU A 328 6.90 25.11 -44.43
N ARG A 329 6.44 25.10 -45.69
CA ARG A 329 5.72 26.21 -46.32
C ARG A 329 4.19 26.13 -46.16
N GLY A 330 3.70 25.13 -45.43
CA GLY A 330 2.28 24.87 -45.25
C GLY A 330 1.61 24.12 -46.41
N GLU A 331 2.39 23.48 -47.29
CA GLU A 331 1.90 22.78 -48.48
C GLU A 331 2.00 21.25 -48.29
N VAL A 332 0.97 20.51 -48.71
CA VAL A 332 1.00 19.03 -48.78
C VAL A 332 1.02 18.60 -50.24
N THR A 333 1.98 17.74 -50.61
CA THR A 333 2.06 17.19 -51.97
C THR A 333 0.97 16.14 -52.22
N ASP A 334 0.54 15.97 -53.47
CA ASP A 334 -0.50 14.98 -53.83
C ASP A 334 -0.10 13.54 -53.42
N GLU A 335 1.19 13.22 -53.52
CA GLU A 335 1.73 11.92 -53.09
C GLU A 335 1.61 11.74 -51.58
N LEU A 336 1.94 12.76 -50.78
CA LEU A 336 1.79 12.70 -49.33
C LEU A 336 0.32 12.66 -48.92
N ALA A 337 -0.57 13.42 -49.57
CA ALA A 337 -2.00 13.40 -49.29
C ALA A 337 -2.63 12.02 -49.58
N ALA A 338 -2.22 11.36 -50.66
CA ALA A 338 -2.64 10.00 -50.98
C ALA A 338 -2.19 9.00 -49.89
N ASP A 339 -0.93 9.09 -49.46
CA ASP A 339 -0.38 8.25 -48.40
C ASP A 339 -1.06 8.47 -47.05
N LEU A 340 -1.28 9.73 -46.66
CA LEU A 340 -2.00 10.08 -45.43
C LEU A 340 -3.44 9.55 -45.46
N SER A 341 -4.10 9.56 -46.63
CA SER A 341 -5.44 8.96 -46.79
C SER A 341 -5.45 7.45 -46.56
N VAL A 342 -4.35 6.75 -46.84
CA VAL A 342 -4.20 5.32 -46.53
C VAL A 342 -3.85 5.12 -45.06
N LEU A 343 -2.86 5.88 -44.56
CA LEU A 343 -2.34 5.72 -43.20
C LEU A 343 -3.38 6.07 -42.12
N THR A 344 -4.25 7.06 -42.37
CA THR A 344 -5.33 7.52 -41.47
C THR A 344 -6.54 6.59 -41.39
N GLN A 345 -6.67 5.59 -42.28
CA GLN A 345 -7.70 4.54 -42.15
C GLN A 345 -7.57 3.75 -40.85
N ARG A 346 -6.40 3.84 -40.21
CA ARG A 346 -6.19 3.45 -38.84
C ARG A 346 -5.52 4.58 -38.07
N PRO A 347 -5.73 4.64 -36.77
CA PRO A 347 -5.02 5.62 -35.98
C PRO A 347 -3.51 5.39 -36.01
N PHE A 348 -2.76 6.45 -36.30
CA PHE A 348 -1.30 6.40 -36.43
C PHE A 348 -0.65 7.64 -35.84
N ILE A 349 0.64 7.53 -35.54
CA ILE A 349 1.44 8.57 -34.91
C ILE A 349 2.62 8.89 -35.83
N ILE A 350 2.87 10.18 -36.02
CA ILE A 350 4.07 10.69 -36.69
C ILE A 350 5.06 11.18 -35.64
N ARG A 351 6.30 10.74 -35.74
CA ARG A 351 7.43 11.17 -34.91
C ARG A 351 8.51 11.78 -35.79
N THR A 352 9.18 12.80 -35.29
CA THR A 352 10.29 13.44 -36.01
C THR A 352 11.64 12.90 -35.53
N ASP A 353 12.55 12.57 -36.44
CA ASP A 353 13.97 12.26 -36.19
C ASP A 353 14.83 12.98 -37.23
N GLY A 354 16.16 12.84 -37.17
CA GLY A 354 17.03 13.43 -38.17
C GLY A 354 18.51 13.14 -37.94
N THR A 355 19.29 13.21 -39.02
CA THR A 355 20.71 12.80 -38.99
C THR A 355 21.64 13.81 -38.32
N GLN A 356 21.32 15.11 -38.41
CA GLN A 356 22.19 16.20 -37.97
C GLN A 356 21.58 17.03 -36.83
N ILE A 357 20.56 16.53 -36.16
CA ILE A 357 19.91 17.22 -35.04
C ILE A 357 20.88 17.32 -33.84
N PRO A 358 21.17 18.53 -33.32
CA PRO A 358 22.01 18.73 -32.14
C PRO A 358 21.49 17.97 -30.92
N LYS A 359 22.38 17.36 -30.13
CA LYS A 359 21.99 16.53 -28.96
C LYS A 359 21.00 17.24 -28.01
N VAL A 360 21.22 18.52 -27.74
CA VAL A 360 20.37 19.34 -26.84
C VAL A 360 18.96 19.59 -27.40
N LYS A 361 18.76 19.49 -28.72
CA LYS A 361 17.46 19.70 -29.38
C LYS A 361 16.71 18.39 -29.64
N ARG A 362 17.32 17.22 -29.37
CA ARG A 362 16.71 15.90 -29.66
C ARG A 362 15.57 15.51 -28.73
N GLU A 363 15.50 16.09 -27.53
CA GLU A 363 14.47 15.74 -26.54
C GLU A 363 13.08 16.29 -26.90
N MET A 364 12.99 17.44 -27.59
CA MET A 364 11.74 18.17 -27.86
C MET A 364 11.35 18.16 -29.34
N LEU A 365 11.58 17.04 -30.03
CA LEU A 365 11.20 16.92 -31.44
C LEU A 365 9.67 16.74 -31.58
N PRO A 366 9.04 17.38 -32.59
CA PRO A 366 7.60 17.34 -32.75
C PRO A 366 7.10 15.91 -32.97
N ARG A 367 5.96 15.62 -32.33
CA ARG A 367 5.26 14.33 -32.37
C ARG A 367 3.76 14.61 -32.40
N SER A 368 3.03 13.87 -33.23
CA SER A 368 1.58 13.94 -33.27
C SER A 368 0.93 13.16 -32.12
N ASP A 369 -0.30 13.53 -31.84
CA ASP A 369 -1.26 12.65 -31.18
C ASP A 369 -1.68 11.53 -32.15
N GLU A 370 -2.76 10.84 -31.80
CA GLU A 370 -3.36 9.84 -32.66
C GLU A 370 -4.09 10.52 -33.82
N LEU A 371 -3.51 10.44 -35.03
CA LEU A 371 -4.11 11.02 -36.23
C LEU A 371 -5.13 10.04 -36.82
N ARG A 372 -6.39 10.46 -36.95
CA ARG A 372 -7.52 9.63 -37.40
C ARG A 372 -8.16 10.07 -38.71
N SER A 373 -7.79 11.22 -39.25
CA SER A 373 -8.28 11.70 -40.54
C SER A 373 -7.19 12.39 -41.36
N LEU A 374 -7.41 12.47 -42.68
CA LEU A 374 -6.53 13.21 -43.60
C LEU A 374 -6.46 14.69 -43.21
N ALA A 375 -7.56 15.28 -42.75
CA ALA A 375 -7.63 16.68 -42.35
C ALA A 375 -6.71 16.93 -41.13
N ASP A 376 -6.85 16.14 -40.07
CA ASP A 376 -6.05 16.30 -38.85
C ASP A 376 -4.56 16.08 -39.12
N ALA A 377 -4.24 15.06 -39.93
CA ALA A 377 -2.85 14.77 -40.30
C ALA A 377 -2.23 15.91 -41.12
N THR A 378 -3.00 16.46 -42.06
CA THR A 378 -2.58 17.60 -42.89
C THR A 378 -2.38 18.85 -42.03
N GLU A 379 -3.37 19.18 -41.19
CA GLU A 379 -3.32 20.33 -40.30
C GLU A 379 -2.14 20.23 -39.34
N TRP A 380 -1.93 19.09 -38.68
CA TRP A 380 -0.82 18.91 -37.76
C TRP A 380 0.54 19.07 -38.47
N LEU A 381 0.69 18.52 -39.68
CA LEU A 381 1.94 18.61 -40.44
C LEU A 381 2.24 20.03 -40.94
N THR A 382 1.24 20.76 -41.43
CA THR A 382 1.43 22.11 -42.01
C THR A 382 1.43 23.23 -41.00
N THR A 383 0.89 22.99 -39.80
CA THR A 383 0.83 23.99 -38.72
C THR A 383 1.80 23.66 -37.60
N THR A 384 1.46 22.68 -36.76
CA THR A 384 2.15 22.38 -35.50
C THR A 384 3.57 21.88 -35.75
N PHE A 385 3.73 20.88 -36.63
CA PHE A 385 5.03 20.36 -37.00
C PHE A 385 5.92 21.44 -37.64
N ALA A 386 5.39 22.14 -38.64
CA ALA A 386 6.12 23.18 -39.37
C ALA A 386 6.59 24.29 -38.43
N GLN A 387 5.70 24.81 -37.59
CA GLN A 387 6.01 25.87 -36.64
C GLN A 387 7.11 25.43 -35.65
N ILE A 388 6.98 24.26 -35.04
CA ILE A 388 7.98 23.75 -34.09
C ILE A 388 9.35 23.56 -34.76
N VAL A 389 9.39 23.05 -35.99
CA VAL A 389 10.65 22.84 -36.73
C VAL A 389 11.33 24.17 -37.07
N ILE A 390 10.56 25.17 -37.49
CA ILE A 390 11.06 26.51 -37.84
C ILE A 390 11.57 27.21 -36.59
N ASP A 391 10.77 27.26 -35.52
CA ASP A 391 11.14 27.92 -34.26
C ASP A 391 12.37 27.28 -33.60
N ALA A 392 12.51 25.96 -33.75
CA ALA A 392 13.66 25.23 -33.23
C ALA A 392 14.88 25.25 -34.17
N ASP A 393 14.83 25.90 -35.33
CA ASP A 393 15.90 25.95 -36.33
C ASP A 393 16.40 24.53 -36.70
N LEU A 394 15.49 23.70 -37.21
CA LEU A 394 15.73 22.28 -37.52
C LEU A 394 15.58 21.92 -39.00
N ALA A 395 15.18 22.86 -39.86
CA ALA A 395 14.81 22.59 -41.26
C ALA A 395 15.88 21.79 -42.05
N ASP A 396 17.15 22.19 -41.94
CA ASP A 396 18.25 21.60 -42.71
C ASP A 396 19.01 20.47 -41.98
N THR A 397 18.40 19.86 -40.95
CA THR A 397 19.07 18.84 -40.12
C THR A 397 18.96 17.40 -40.66
N GLY A 398 18.56 17.25 -41.92
CA GLY A 398 18.26 15.95 -42.54
C GLY A 398 17.09 15.28 -41.83
N LEU A 399 15.96 16.00 -41.75
CA LEU A 399 14.75 15.59 -41.05
C LEU A 399 14.15 14.30 -41.65
N CYS A 400 13.50 13.55 -40.78
CA CYS A 400 12.84 12.30 -41.10
C CYS A 400 11.54 12.20 -40.29
N LEU A 401 10.43 11.96 -40.98
CA LEU A 401 9.15 11.62 -40.36
C LEU A 401 9.04 10.10 -40.28
N ILE A 402 8.80 9.59 -39.08
CA ILE A 402 8.59 8.18 -38.79
C ILE A 402 7.13 8.00 -38.40
N ALA A 403 6.36 7.38 -39.28
CA ALA A 403 4.97 7.00 -39.04
C ALA A 403 4.88 5.55 -38.56
N HIS A 404 4.02 5.29 -37.58
CA HIS A 404 3.66 3.93 -37.15
C HIS A 404 2.23 3.92 -36.62
N HIS A 405 1.55 2.79 -36.78
CA HIS A 405 0.18 2.62 -36.28
C HIS A 405 0.16 2.38 -34.79
N PHE A 406 -0.84 2.95 -34.11
CA PHE A 406 -1.09 2.68 -32.71
C PHE A 406 -1.35 1.19 -32.49
N ILE A 407 -0.81 0.61 -31.41
CA ILE A 407 -1.04 -0.78 -31.01
C ILE A 407 -2.12 -0.76 -29.92
N PRO A 408 -3.37 -1.15 -30.22
CA PRO A 408 -4.40 -1.18 -29.21
C PRO A 408 -4.08 -2.24 -28.16
N SER A 409 -4.01 -1.79 -26.91
CA SER A 409 -3.53 -2.56 -25.77
C SER A 409 -4.39 -2.24 -24.56
N VAL A 410 -4.76 -3.24 -23.76
CA VAL A 410 -5.59 -3.05 -22.57
C VAL A 410 -4.84 -2.31 -21.47
N ALA A 411 -3.52 -2.52 -21.40
CA ALA A 411 -2.65 -1.95 -20.38
C ALA A 411 -1.27 -1.62 -20.96
N SER A 412 -0.50 -0.90 -20.16
CA SER A 412 0.89 -0.58 -20.42
C SER A 412 1.72 -0.81 -19.17
N ALA A 413 3.01 -1.02 -19.35
CA ALA A 413 3.94 -1.21 -18.25
C ALA A 413 5.30 -0.55 -18.50
N TRP A 414 5.95 -0.13 -17.43
CA TRP A 414 7.37 0.15 -17.40
C TRP A 414 8.06 -0.94 -16.58
N ALA A 415 9.10 -1.56 -17.13
CA ALA A 415 9.88 -2.60 -16.49
C ALA A 415 11.34 -2.16 -16.38
N ARG A 416 11.95 -2.32 -15.21
CA ARG A 416 13.35 -1.96 -14.97
C ARG A 416 14.15 -3.17 -14.53
N ALA A 417 15.30 -3.36 -15.16
CA ALA A 417 16.29 -4.36 -14.80
C ALA A 417 17.70 -3.74 -14.77
N GLU A 418 18.61 -4.39 -14.05
CA GLU A 418 20.03 -4.04 -13.98
C GLU A 418 20.87 -5.22 -14.46
N PRO A 419 21.98 -5.01 -15.19
CA PRO A 419 22.89 -6.08 -15.57
C PRO A 419 23.39 -6.85 -14.35
N GLY A 420 23.36 -8.18 -14.42
CA GLY A 420 23.76 -9.08 -13.34
C GLY A 420 22.77 -9.19 -12.17
N ASN A 421 21.75 -8.33 -12.09
CA ASN A 421 20.73 -8.37 -11.04
C ASN A 421 19.55 -9.26 -11.50
N PRO A 422 19.17 -10.30 -10.74
CA PRO A 422 18.09 -11.19 -11.15
C PRO A 422 16.68 -10.61 -10.92
N LEU A 423 16.57 -9.55 -10.11
CA LEU A 423 15.29 -8.90 -9.82
C LEU A 423 14.92 -7.90 -10.92
N VAL A 424 13.68 -8.03 -11.40
CA VAL A 424 13.07 -7.11 -12.35
C VAL A 424 11.81 -6.51 -11.74
N ARG A 425 11.76 -5.18 -11.70
CA ARG A 425 10.58 -4.43 -11.26
C ARG A 425 9.71 -4.11 -12.46
N ILE A 426 8.40 -4.30 -12.35
CA ILE A 426 7.42 -3.95 -13.37
C ILE A 426 6.31 -3.11 -12.74
N GLU A 427 6.04 -1.94 -13.31
CA GLU A 427 4.97 -1.01 -12.93
C GLU A 427 3.96 -0.94 -14.07
N SER A 428 2.68 -1.13 -13.79
CA SER A 428 1.68 -1.24 -14.87
C SER A 428 0.31 -0.70 -14.50
N LEU A 429 -0.33 -0.10 -15.49
CA LEU A 429 -1.65 0.52 -15.38
C LEU A 429 -2.46 0.18 -16.63
N TRP A 430 -3.78 0.26 -16.50
CA TRP A 430 -4.71 0.22 -17.62
C TRP A 430 -4.40 1.32 -18.65
N GLY A 431 -4.74 1.07 -19.91
CA GLY A 431 -4.56 2.02 -21.01
C GLY A 431 -3.10 2.38 -21.30
N ILE A 432 -2.86 3.63 -21.71
CA ILE A 432 -1.58 4.07 -22.29
C ILE A 432 -0.52 4.41 -21.22
N PRO A 433 0.79 4.38 -21.56
CA PRO A 433 1.89 4.54 -20.60
C PRO A 433 1.88 5.85 -19.82
N GLU A 434 1.32 6.93 -20.39
CA GLU A 434 1.20 8.25 -19.78
C GLU A 434 0.41 8.21 -18.46
N GLY A 435 -0.50 7.25 -18.28
CA GLY A 435 -1.21 7.09 -17.02
C GLY A 435 -0.29 6.75 -15.84
N LEU A 436 0.82 6.04 -16.09
CA LEU A 436 1.81 5.69 -15.08
C LEU A 436 2.57 6.90 -14.54
N TYR A 437 2.46 8.07 -15.17
CA TYR A 437 3.17 9.28 -14.75
C TYR A 437 2.64 9.81 -13.44
N TRP A 438 1.33 9.78 -13.24
CA TRP A 438 0.67 10.43 -12.11
C TRP A 438 -0.27 9.53 -11.32
N HIS A 439 -0.78 8.45 -11.93
CA HIS A 439 -1.82 7.63 -11.31
C HIS A 439 -1.28 6.38 -10.61
N SER A 440 -2.04 5.94 -9.61
CA SER A 440 -1.82 4.70 -8.88
C SER A 440 -1.88 3.50 -9.83
N HIS A 441 -0.97 2.53 -9.64
CA HIS A 441 -0.70 1.44 -10.57
C HIS A 441 -0.34 0.14 -9.85
N ASP A 442 -0.30 -0.99 -10.55
CA ASP A 442 0.18 -2.24 -9.96
C ASP A 442 1.70 -2.34 -10.06
N THR A 443 2.32 -2.98 -9.07
CA THR A 443 3.76 -3.23 -9.05
C THR A 443 4.02 -4.74 -8.91
N PHE A 444 4.93 -5.25 -9.73
CA PHE A 444 5.43 -6.61 -9.68
C PHE A 444 6.94 -6.62 -9.50
N GLU A 445 7.44 -7.56 -8.71
CA GLU A 445 8.85 -7.91 -8.65
C GLU A 445 9.02 -9.35 -9.02
N VAL A 446 9.85 -9.59 -10.03
CA VAL A 446 10.10 -10.91 -10.59
C VAL A 446 11.55 -11.27 -10.35
N ASP A 447 11.78 -12.36 -9.63
CA ASP A 447 13.09 -12.98 -9.51
C ASP A 447 13.29 -13.96 -10.67
N THR A 448 14.12 -13.54 -11.62
CA THR A 448 14.43 -14.33 -12.82
C THR A 448 15.51 -15.40 -12.59
N GLY A 449 15.98 -15.59 -11.35
CA GLY A 449 16.89 -16.66 -10.97
C GLY A 449 18.35 -16.41 -11.35
N SER A 450 19.00 -17.37 -12.02
CA SER A 450 20.44 -17.36 -12.34
C SER A 450 20.96 -16.03 -12.90
N ARG A 451 22.22 -15.68 -12.59
CA ARG A 451 22.92 -14.49 -13.11
C ARG A 451 23.09 -14.45 -14.63
N ASP A 452 23.05 -15.58 -15.35
CA ASP A 452 23.14 -15.62 -16.82
C ASP A 452 21.79 -15.95 -17.48
N ILE A 453 21.16 -14.95 -18.07
CA ILE A 453 19.87 -15.06 -18.78
C ILE A 453 20.04 -15.00 -20.32
N ARG A 454 21.27 -14.83 -20.83
CA ARG A 454 21.52 -14.49 -22.25
C ARG A 454 21.07 -15.59 -23.22
N ASN A 455 21.12 -16.85 -22.76
CA ASN A 455 20.75 -18.03 -23.54
C ASN A 455 19.37 -18.59 -23.19
N ALA A 456 18.58 -17.89 -22.36
CA ALA A 456 17.26 -18.37 -21.99
C ALA A 456 16.26 -18.18 -23.16
N ASN A 457 15.57 -19.25 -23.53
CA ASN A 457 14.55 -19.22 -24.58
C ASN A 457 13.44 -18.23 -24.22
N ILE A 458 13.06 -17.42 -25.22
CA ILE A 458 11.85 -16.59 -25.17
C ILE A 458 10.71 -17.46 -25.71
N GLY A 459 9.67 -17.64 -24.89
CA GLY A 459 8.55 -18.52 -25.19
C GLY A 459 8.65 -19.89 -24.51
N GLY A 460 7.50 -20.39 -24.06
CA GLY A 460 7.38 -21.57 -23.20
C GLY A 460 6.71 -21.24 -21.87
N HIS A 461 6.54 -22.25 -21.01
CA HIS A 461 6.05 -22.02 -19.65
C HIS A 461 7.23 -21.54 -18.79
N LEU A 462 7.22 -20.25 -18.43
CA LEU A 462 8.20 -19.67 -17.51
C LEU A 462 7.73 -19.86 -16.07
N GLU A 463 8.66 -20.04 -15.14
CA GLU A 463 8.36 -20.18 -13.71
C GLU A 463 9.42 -19.42 -12.92
N TYR A 464 9.03 -18.25 -12.39
CA TYR A 464 9.88 -17.34 -11.66
C TYR A 464 9.24 -16.96 -10.32
N GLY A 465 10.04 -16.52 -9.36
CA GLY A 465 9.51 -15.94 -8.12
C GLY A 465 8.76 -14.65 -8.44
N LEU A 466 7.51 -14.52 -7.99
CA LEU A 466 6.68 -13.33 -8.20
C LEU A 466 6.20 -12.77 -6.87
N ARG A 467 6.51 -11.50 -6.61
CA ARG A 467 5.86 -10.69 -5.59
C ARG A 467 5.02 -9.61 -6.26
N GLU A 468 3.79 -9.41 -5.80
CA GLU A 468 2.87 -8.45 -6.40
C GLU A 468 2.25 -7.51 -5.36
N ARG A 469 2.09 -6.25 -5.75
CA ARG A 469 1.40 -5.21 -5.00
C ARG A 469 0.33 -4.59 -5.88
N LEU A 470 -0.91 -5.01 -5.65
CA LEU A 470 -2.07 -4.46 -6.34
C LEU A 470 -2.56 -3.21 -5.61
N ARG A 471 -2.89 -2.17 -6.39
CA ARG A 471 -3.44 -0.92 -5.85
C ARG A 471 -4.77 -0.56 -6.51
N TYR A 472 -5.49 0.36 -5.86
CA TYR A 472 -6.64 1.01 -6.44
C TYR A 472 -6.21 1.87 -7.63
N LYS A 473 -6.62 1.46 -8.82
CA LYS A 473 -6.44 2.13 -10.10
C LYS A 473 -7.77 2.80 -10.44
N GLY A 474 -8.08 3.90 -9.76
CA GLY A 474 -9.34 4.62 -9.98
C GLY A 474 -9.41 5.35 -11.32
N THR A 475 -8.25 5.66 -11.90
CA THR A 475 -8.12 6.44 -13.13
C THR A 475 -7.04 5.83 -14.00
N PHE A 476 -7.27 5.82 -15.31
CA PHE A 476 -6.30 5.45 -16.33
C PHE A 476 -6.45 6.35 -17.57
N ILE A 477 -5.49 6.33 -18.48
CA ILE A 477 -5.55 7.18 -19.69
C ILE A 477 -5.87 6.31 -20.90
N ALA A 478 -6.85 6.73 -21.70
CA ALA A 478 -7.18 6.11 -22.98
C ALA A 478 -7.65 7.18 -23.98
N ALA A 479 -7.61 6.83 -25.26
CA ALA A 479 -8.16 7.69 -26.31
C ALA A 479 -9.69 7.73 -26.24
N ASP A 480 -10.28 8.89 -26.49
CA ASP A 480 -11.72 9.05 -26.75
C ASP A 480 -12.09 8.67 -28.21
N ASP A 481 -13.32 8.94 -28.62
CA ASP A 481 -13.84 8.63 -29.95
C ASP A 481 -13.19 9.50 -31.04
N GLU A 482 -12.63 10.65 -30.65
CA GLU A 482 -11.91 11.60 -31.51
C GLU A 482 -10.40 11.33 -31.57
N GLY A 483 -9.84 10.56 -30.64
CA GLY A 483 -8.41 10.21 -30.56
C GLY A 483 -7.61 10.99 -29.52
N HIS A 484 -8.26 11.86 -28.75
CA HIS A 484 -7.62 12.59 -27.66
C HIS A 484 -7.43 11.69 -26.45
N TRP A 485 -6.27 11.79 -25.83
CA TRP A 485 -5.92 10.97 -24.67
C TRP A 485 -6.43 11.63 -23.39
N ILE A 486 -7.54 11.11 -22.87
CA ILE A 486 -8.23 11.66 -21.69
C ILE A 486 -8.20 10.68 -20.51
N PRO A 487 -8.33 11.16 -19.26
CA PRO A 487 -8.50 10.27 -18.13
C PRO A 487 -9.88 9.63 -18.12
N GLN A 488 -9.88 8.33 -17.89
CA GLN A 488 -11.05 7.48 -17.75
C GLN A 488 -11.16 6.99 -16.30
N ILE A 489 -12.37 7.01 -15.77
CA ILE A 489 -12.67 6.40 -14.46
C ILE A 489 -12.75 4.89 -14.66
N THR A 490 -12.01 4.12 -13.88
CA THR A 490 -12.05 2.64 -13.96
C THR A 490 -13.30 2.11 -13.28
N ASP A 491 -13.97 1.13 -13.88
CA ASP A 491 -15.13 0.51 -13.25
C ASP A 491 -14.77 -0.35 -12.02
N ILE A 492 -15.79 -0.65 -11.23
CA ILE A 492 -15.68 -1.34 -9.94
C ILE A 492 -15.13 -2.78 -10.01
N ALA A 493 -15.26 -3.45 -11.15
CA ALA A 493 -14.71 -4.79 -11.35
C ALA A 493 -13.19 -4.74 -11.63
N HIS A 494 -12.66 -3.61 -12.08
CA HIS A 494 -11.29 -3.50 -12.58
C HIS A 494 -10.37 -2.56 -11.78
N ASP A 495 -10.91 -1.68 -10.95
CA ASP A 495 -10.13 -0.72 -10.15
C ASP A 495 -9.13 -1.40 -9.19
N TRP A 496 -9.41 -2.59 -8.67
CA TRP A 496 -8.51 -3.40 -7.84
C TRP A 496 -8.04 -4.69 -8.55
N ALA A 497 -8.47 -4.93 -9.79
CA ALA A 497 -8.04 -6.08 -10.57
C ALA A 497 -6.60 -5.89 -11.06
N ARG A 498 -5.90 -7.00 -11.29
CA ARG A 498 -4.52 -6.98 -11.80
C ARG A 498 -4.50 -6.46 -13.24
N SER A 499 -3.75 -5.39 -13.50
CA SER A 499 -3.58 -4.78 -14.83
C SER A 499 -2.99 -5.77 -15.86
N ILE A 500 -2.01 -6.58 -15.44
CA ILE A 500 -1.44 -7.66 -16.27
C ILE A 500 -2.14 -8.97 -15.92
N THR A 501 -3.09 -9.41 -16.75
CA THR A 501 -3.98 -10.52 -16.38
C THR A 501 -3.24 -11.87 -16.22
N ARG A 502 -2.24 -12.17 -17.05
CA ARG A 502 -1.55 -13.48 -17.04
C ARG A 502 -0.14 -13.39 -16.44
N THR A 503 0.19 -14.33 -15.56
CA THR A 503 1.52 -14.42 -14.92
C THR A 503 2.63 -14.68 -15.94
N GLN A 504 2.35 -15.47 -16.98
CA GLN A 504 3.30 -15.73 -18.06
C GLN A 504 3.73 -14.44 -18.79
N TRP A 505 2.82 -13.47 -18.94
CA TRP A 505 3.16 -12.17 -19.54
C TRP A 505 4.09 -11.35 -18.64
N ILE A 506 3.87 -11.40 -17.32
CA ILE A 506 4.76 -10.77 -16.32
C ILE A 506 6.17 -11.37 -16.43
N PHE A 507 6.28 -12.69 -16.55
CA PHE A 507 7.55 -13.41 -16.69
C PHE A 507 8.27 -13.11 -18.01
N GLU A 508 7.53 -13.04 -19.12
CA GLU A 508 8.07 -12.67 -20.43
C GLU A 508 8.61 -11.23 -20.44
N ILE A 509 7.86 -10.29 -19.86
CA ILE A 509 8.28 -8.89 -19.66
C ILE A 509 9.58 -8.86 -18.83
N ALA A 510 9.64 -9.59 -17.71
CA ALA A 510 10.79 -9.60 -16.82
C ALA A 510 12.05 -10.14 -17.50
N GLN A 511 11.97 -11.35 -18.06
CA GLN A 511 13.09 -12.00 -18.75
C GLN A 511 13.63 -11.13 -19.90
N SER A 512 12.72 -10.59 -20.72
CA SER A 512 13.10 -9.79 -21.89
C SER A 512 13.70 -8.44 -21.48
N THR A 513 13.13 -7.78 -20.46
CA THR A 513 13.67 -6.53 -19.91
C THR A 513 15.09 -6.74 -19.37
N ARG A 514 15.33 -7.84 -18.67
CA ARG A 514 16.68 -8.19 -18.20
C ARG A 514 17.64 -8.45 -19.36
N ARG A 515 17.23 -9.20 -20.38
CA ARG A 515 18.06 -9.40 -21.59
C ARG A 515 18.40 -8.08 -22.30
N ILE A 516 17.47 -7.13 -22.35
CA ILE A 516 17.72 -5.78 -22.88
C ILE A 516 18.77 -5.07 -22.02
N ALA A 517 18.62 -5.06 -20.68
CA ALA A 517 19.58 -4.44 -19.77
C ALA A 517 20.99 -5.05 -19.90
N GLU A 518 21.10 -6.38 -19.96
CA GLU A 518 22.36 -7.09 -20.20
C GLU A 518 23.00 -6.68 -21.54
N ARG A 519 22.21 -6.57 -22.60
CA ARG A 519 22.72 -6.16 -23.91
C ARG A 519 23.18 -4.70 -23.92
N CYS A 520 22.47 -3.83 -23.20
CA CYS A 520 22.82 -2.42 -23.04
C CYS A 520 23.99 -2.20 -22.08
N GLN A 521 24.36 -3.21 -21.27
CA GLN A 521 25.39 -3.14 -20.23
C GLN A 521 25.16 -1.98 -19.23
N GLN A 522 23.89 -1.64 -18.98
CA GLN A 522 23.49 -0.60 -18.02
C GLN A 522 22.06 -0.83 -17.52
N SER A 523 21.74 -0.25 -16.36
CA SER A 523 20.38 -0.24 -15.81
C SER A 523 19.40 0.40 -16.80
N THR A 524 18.37 -0.34 -17.17
CA THR A 524 17.50 0.01 -18.29
C THR A 524 16.04 -0.08 -17.88
N ALA A 525 15.26 0.96 -18.19
CA ALA A 525 13.80 0.94 -18.13
C ALA A 525 13.24 0.70 -19.53
N VAL A 526 12.31 -0.24 -19.66
CA VAL A 526 11.68 -0.66 -20.90
C VAL A 526 10.17 -0.43 -20.78
N MET A 527 9.59 0.27 -21.74
CA MET A 527 8.15 0.42 -21.88
C MET A 527 7.57 -0.73 -22.68
N TRP A 528 6.44 -1.26 -22.21
CA TRP A 528 5.74 -2.41 -22.73
C TRP A 528 4.27 -2.07 -23.00
N PHE A 529 3.78 -2.52 -24.15
CA PHE A 529 2.36 -2.70 -24.39
C PHE A 529 1.91 -4.06 -23.88
N VAL A 530 0.77 -4.10 -23.20
CA VAL A 530 0.27 -5.30 -22.51
C VAL A 530 -1.15 -5.62 -22.92
N ASP A 531 -1.35 -6.91 -23.20
CA ASP A 531 -2.59 -7.45 -23.73
C ASP A 531 -2.99 -6.80 -25.07
N ASN A 532 -2.08 -6.93 -26.04
CA ASN A 532 -2.24 -6.32 -27.35
C ASN A 532 -3.33 -7.02 -28.17
N HIS A 533 -4.00 -6.24 -29.02
CA HIS A 533 -4.97 -6.76 -29.99
C HIS A 533 -4.28 -7.68 -31.02
N ARG A 534 -4.86 -8.87 -31.23
CA ARG A 534 -4.25 -9.95 -32.03
C ARG A 534 -4.07 -9.60 -33.51
N GLU A 535 -4.90 -8.70 -34.04
CA GLU A 535 -4.78 -8.24 -35.43
C GLU A 535 -3.72 -7.14 -35.60
N ALA A 536 -3.26 -6.50 -34.51
CA ALA A 536 -2.16 -5.53 -34.57
C ALA A 536 -0.80 -6.22 -34.50
N THR A 537 -0.68 -7.24 -33.64
CA THR A 537 0.55 -7.99 -33.42
C THR A 537 0.24 -9.39 -32.89
N PRO A 538 1.04 -10.42 -33.23
CA PRO A 538 0.87 -11.74 -32.63
C PRO A 538 1.31 -11.80 -31.15
N HIS A 539 2.09 -10.81 -30.68
CA HIS A 539 2.60 -10.77 -29.31
C HIS A 539 1.60 -10.12 -28.37
N ARG A 540 1.27 -10.79 -27.27
CA ARG A 540 0.37 -10.22 -26.23
C ARG A 540 1.06 -9.23 -25.31
N VAL A 541 2.39 -9.28 -25.21
CA VAL A 541 3.20 -8.23 -24.62
C VAL A 541 4.27 -7.84 -25.63
N LEU A 542 4.53 -6.54 -25.78
CA LEU A 542 5.49 -6.06 -26.78
C LEU A 542 6.35 -4.94 -26.18
N PRO A 543 7.69 -5.04 -26.21
CA PRO A 543 8.55 -3.94 -25.82
C PRO A 543 8.51 -2.87 -26.90
N TRP A 544 8.43 -1.60 -26.51
CA TRP A 544 8.27 -0.49 -27.45
C TRP A 544 9.41 0.52 -27.41
N PHE A 545 9.91 0.81 -26.21
CA PHE A 545 10.95 1.82 -26.01
C PHE A 545 11.75 1.48 -24.77
N HIS A 546 13.06 1.75 -24.79
CA HIS A 546 13.88 1.64 -23.60
C HIS A 546 14.86 2.79 -23.51
N SER A 547 15.25 3.11 -22.28
CA SER A 547 16.23 4.15 -21.96
C SER A 547 17.03 3.78 -20.71
N PRO A 548 18.23 4.36 -20.53
CA PRO A 548 18.95 4.26 -19.26
C PRO A 548 18.07 4.73 -18.09
N SER A 549 18.19 4.08 -16.95
CA SER A 549 17.41 4.38 -15.74
C SER A 549 18.31 4.45 -14.51
N THR A 550 18.71 5.67 -14.15
CA THR A 550 19.45 5.98 -12.92
C THR A 550 18.45 6.31 -11.80
N LEU A 551 18.51 5.55 -10.71
CA LEU A 551 17.74 5.80 -9.48
C LEU A 551 18.71 6.21 -8.37
N ASP A 552 19.50 7.25 -8.63
CA ASP A 552 20.55 7.71 -7.71
C ASP A 552 19.93 8.17 -6.38
N GLY A 553 20.43 7.62 -5.26
CA GLY A 553 19.95 7.91 -3.90
C GLY A 553 18.72 7.11 -3.44
N GLY A 554 18.15 6.26 -4.30
CA GLY A 554 16.99 5.41 -4.02
C GLY A 554 15.69 6.22 -3.89
N PRO A 555 14.53 5.65 -4.28
CA PRO A 555 13.27 6.33 -4.08
C PRO A 555 12.99 6.47 -2.58
N LYS A 556 12.50 7.64 -2.16
CA LYS A 556 12.15 7.90 -0.75
C LYS A 556 10.65 7.68 -0.58
N ALA A 557 10.30 6.81 0.37
CA ALA A 557 8.90 6.61 0.72
C ALA A 557 8.40 7.91 1.33
N ALA A 558 7.16 8.28 1.00
CA ALA A 558 6.46 9.25 1.81
C ALA A 558 6.59 8.81 3.29
N PRO A 559 7.22 9.61 4.18
CA PRO A 559 7.24 9.32 5.59
C PRO A 559 5.79 9.12 6.01
N ARG A 560 5.52 8.11 6.84
CA ARG A 560 4.22 8.01 7.54
C ARG A 560 3.93 9.35 8.18
N ARG A 561 2.99 10.09 7.58
CA ARG A 561 2.62 11.50 7.78
C ARG A 561 3.30 12.11 9.01
N LYS A 562 4.57 12.53 8.85
CA LYS A 562 5.37 12.94 10.00
C LYS A 562 4.99 14.33 10.50
N ARG A 563 4.19 15.11 9.79
CA ARG A 563 3.44 16.29 10.26
C ARG A 563 2.31 16.45 9.25
N LEU A 564 1.07 16.53 9.70
CA LEU A 564 -0.09 16.75 8.83
C LEU A 564 -0.49 18.23 8.83
N SER A 565 0.19 19.09 9.60
CA SER A 565 -0.26 20.42 10.03
C SER A 565 -0.24 21.54 8.97
N SER A 566 -0.43 21.23 7.70
CA SER A 566 -0.42 22.22 6.62
C SER A 566 -1.41 21.85 5.53
N HIS A 567 -1.94 22.87 4.87
CA HIS A 567 -2.84 22.75 3.73
C HIS A 567 -2.09 22.00 2.61
N ASP A 568 -2.34 20.71 2.45
CA ASP A 568 -1.85 19.95 1.32
C ASP A 568 -2.52 20.53 0.07
N PHE A 569 -1.71 21.05 -0.85
CA PHE A 569 -2.23 21.64 -2.08
C PHE A 569 -2.41 20.53 -3.12
N VAL A 570 -3.64 20.29 -3.57
CA VAL A 570 -3.92 19.21 -4.55
C VAL A 570 -4.02 19.82 -5.94
N ILE A 571 -3.20 19.33 -6.88
CA ILE A 571 -3.31 19.75 -8.29
C ILE A 571 -4.12 18.69 -9.05
N ARG A 572 -5.30 19.09 -9.52
CA ARG A 572 -6.19 18.33 -10.42
C ARG A 572 -6.30 19.00 -11.78
N HIS A 573 -6.47 20.31 -11.79
CA HIS A 573 -6.70 21.12 -12.97
C HIS A 573 -5.60 22.17 -13.18
N ALA A 574 -5.50 22.69 -14.40
CA ALA A 574 -4.57 23.76 -14.73
C ALA A 574 -4.81 25.03 -13.89
N ALA A 575 -6.06 25.26 -13.46
CA ALA A 575 -6.40 26.34 -12.53
C ALA A 575 -5.74 26.15 -11.15
N ASP A 576 -5.69 24.92 -10.63
CA ASP A 576 -5.04 24.61 -9.34
C ASP A 576 -3.53 24.91 -9.43
N TRP A 577 -2.91 24.64 -10.58
CA TRP A 577 -1.51 25.00 -10.82
C TRP A 577 -1.29 26.52 -10.75
N ALA A 578 -2.17 27.31 -11.38
CA ALA A 578 -2.09 28.77 -11.31
C ALA A 578 -2.32 29.30 -9.88
N GLU A 579 -3.25 28.70 -9.13
CA GLU A 579 -3.50 29.04 -7.73
C GLU A 579 -2.28 28.71 -6.84
N LEU A 580 -1.62 27.56 -7.05
CA LEU A 580 -0.40 27.20 -6.34
C LEU A 580 0.72 28.24 -6.58
N GLN A 581 0.88 28.68 -7.84
CA GLN A 581 1.85 29.71 -8.20
C GLN A 581 1.54 31.02 -7.49
N SER A 582 0.28 31.47 -7.52
CA SER A 582 -0.16 32.69 -6.83
C SER A 582 0.01 32.59 -5.31
N ALA A 583 -0.27 31.45 -4.70
CA ALA A 583 -0.10 31.21 -3.27
C ALA A 583 1.38 31.26 -2.86
N ALA A 584 2.26 30.66 -3.67
CA ALA A 584 3.70 30.71 -3.47
C ALA A 584 4.25 32.15 -3.59
N GLU A 585 3.81 32.92 -4.59
CA GLU A 585 4.18 34.32 -4.76
C GLU A 585 3.64 35.21 -3.61
N GLY A 586 2.45 34.89 -3.10
CA GLY A 586 1.83 35.55 -1.94
C GLY A 586 2.48 35.23 -0.59
N GLY A 587 3.54 34.40 -0.56
CA GLY A 587 4.27 34.04 0.65
C GLY A 587 3.55 33.04 1.57
N GLN A 588 2.54 32.33 1.06
CA GLN A 588 1.89 31.28 1.84
C GLN A 588 2.84 30.11 2.08
N THR A 589 2.79 29.53 3.28
CA THR A 589 3.60 28.36 3.62
C THR A 589 2.96 27.10 3.05
N ILE A 590 3.55 26.57 1.97
CA ILE A 590 3.16 25.31 1.35
C ILE A 590 4.19 24.26 1.79
N GLU A 591 3.75 23.19 2.45
CA GLU A 591 4.66 22.10 2.83
C GLU A 591 4.62 20.94 1.84
N ARG A 592 3.48 20.71 1.19
CA ARG A 592 3.24 19.54 0.34
C ARG A 592 2.25 19.82 -0.78
N VAL A 593 2.54 19.25 -1.95
CA VAL A 593 1.68 19.26 -3.13
C VAL A 593 1.36 17.83 -3.51
N VAL A 594 0.07 17.49 -3.59
CA VAL A 594 -0.43 16.16 -3.98
C VAL A 594 -0.83 16.18 -5.45
N MET A 595 -0.22 15.29 -6.24
CA MET A 595 -0.49 15.20 -7.67
C MET A 595 -1.65 14.26 -7.96
N ALA A 596 -2.74 14.79 -8.52
CA ALA A 596 -3.89 14.02 -8.99
C ALA A 596 -4.52 14.65 -10.26
N PRO A 597 -3.73 14.89 -11.32
CA PRO A 597 -4.18 15.63 -12.49
C PRO A 597 -5.33 14.90 -13.21
N ILE A 598 -6.32 15.66 -13.63
CA ILE A 598 -7.48 15.24 -14.43
C ILE A 598 -7.43 15.90 -15.81
N ASP A 599 -6.72 17.02 -15.95
CA ASP A 599 -6.57 17.66 -17.25
C ASP A 599 -5.52 16.92 -18.10
N ALA A 600 -5.91 16.52 -19.31
CA ALA A 600 -5.01 15.88 -20.27
C ALA A 600 -3.78 16.74 -20.57
N GLU A 601 -3.95 18.07 -20.58
CA GLU A 601 -2.86 19.03 -20.77
C GLU A 601 -1.82 18.93 -19.64
N LEU A 602 -2.23 18.88 -18.37
CA LEU A 602 -1.29 18.74 -17.24
C LEU A 602 -0.55 17.41 -17.27
N ILE A 603 -1.24 16.33 -17.64
CA ILE A 603 -0.65 14.98 -17.70
C ILE A 603 0.47 14.92 -18.74
N ARG A 604 0.31 15.63 -19.86
CA ARG A 604 1.17 15.55 -21.03
C ARG A 604 2.12 16.72 -21.22
N ASN A 605 1.94 17.80 -20.47
CA ASN A 605 2.80 18.98 -20.58
C ASN A 605 4.24 18.62 -20.16
N ALA A 606 5.14 18.64 -21.14
CA ALA A 606 6.54 18.30 -20.97
C ALA A 606 7.28 19.28 -20.03
N SER A 607 6.84 20.54 -19.97
CA SER A 607 7.42 21.53 -19.05
C SER A 607 6.83 21.42 -17.65
N PHE A 608 5.55 21.04 -17.50
CA PHE A 608 4.85 21.06 -16.22
C PHE A 608 5.59 20.32 -15.10
N ALA A 609 6.04 19.09 -15.32
CA ALA A 609 6.80 18.35 -14.30
C ALA A 609 8.12 19.06 -13.92
N THR A 610 8.76 19.70 -14.90
CA THR A 610 9.99 20.49 -14.69
C THR A 610 9.70 21.77 -13.90
N ASP A 611 8.63 22.47 -14.26
CA ASP A 611 8.26 23.75 -13.65
C ASP A 611 7.75 23.55 -12.22
N LEU A 612 6.98 22.48 -11.99
CA LEU A 612 6.60 22.01 -10.66
C LEU A 612 7.85 21.67 -9.82
N ALA A 613 8.83 20.96 -10.39
CA ALA A 613 10.05 20.62 -9.68
C ALA A 613 10.86 21.87 -9.25
N LYS A 614 10.97 22.86 -10.16
CA LYS A 614 11.63 24.14 -9.89
C LYS A 614 10.90 24.95 -8.82
N LEU A 615 9.58 25.02 -8.88
CA LEU A 615 8.77 25.72 -7.88
C LEU A 615 8.92 25.03 -6.51
N ALA A 616 8.80 23.71 -6.46
CA ALA A 616 8.96 22.91 -5.25
C ALA A 616 10.31 23.14 -4.57
N LYS A 617 11.38 23.20 -5.35
CA LYS A 617 12.74 23.50 -4.85
C LYS A 617 12.87 24.92 -4.31
N THR A 618 12.22 25.89 -4.97
CA THR A 618 12.29 27.31 -4.61
C THR A 618 11.53 27.60 -3.32
N VAL A 619 10.32 27.04 -3.19
CA VAL A 619 9.45 27.22 -2.02
C VAL A 619 9.83 26.26 -0.89
N GLY A 620 10.39 25.10 -1.21
CA GLY A 620 10.82 24.08 -0.25
C GLY A 620 9.75 23.03 0.10
N PHE A 621 8.70 22.89 -0.71
CA PHE A 621 7.65 21.89 -0.49
C PHE A 621 8.00 20.51 -1.07
N VAL A 622 7.29 19.50 -0.59
CA VAL A 622 7.39 18.11 -1.05
C VAL A 622 6.33 17.81 -2.09
N VAL A 623 6.68 17.09 -3.16
CA VAL A 623 5.70 16.58 -4.15
C VAL A 623 5.35 15.13 -3.81
N GLU A 624 4.08 14.88 -3.52
CA GLU A 624 3.54 13.52 -3.33
C GLU A 624 3.09 12.95 -4.68
N LEU A 625 3.67 11.80 -5.06
CA LEU A 625 3.45 11.15 -6.35
C LEU A 625 2.80 9.76 -6.18
N SER A 626 1.62 9.57 -6.79
CA SER A 626 0.97 8.25 -6.91
C SER A 626 1.48 7.43 -8.09
N GLY A 627 2.04 8.10 -9.10
CA GLY A 627 2.67 7.52 -10.29
C GLY A 627 3.91 6.67 -10.00
N GLY A 628 4.42 6.02 -11.05
CA GLY A 628 5.53 5.07 -11.00
C GLY A 628 6.88 5.72 -10.80
N ILE A 629 7.79 5.06 -10.07
CA ILE A 629 9.19 5.51 -9.95
C ILE A 629 9.95 5.32 -11.26
N LEU A 630 9.43 4.47 -12.15
CA LEU A 630 9.96 4.26 -13.50
C LEU A 630 9.41 5.26 -14.52
N SER A 631 8.51 6.15 -14.09
CA SER A 631 7.87 7.12 -14.97
C SER A 631 8.77 8.30 -15.33
N HIS A 632 8.46 8.93 -16.47
CA HIS A 632 9.12 10.17 -16.88
C HIS A 632 8.89 11.30 -15.87
N ALA A 633 7.69 11.41 -15.29
CA ALA A 633 7.38 12.42 -14.28
C ALA A 633 8.29 12.32 -13.05
N TYR A 634 8.48 11.10 -12.51
CA TYR A 634 9.40 10.89 -11.38
C TYR A 634 10.83 11.30 -11.72
N TYR A 635 11.33 10.89 -12.89
CA TYR A 635 12.68 11.24 -13.34
C TYR A 635 12.86 12.76 -13.44
N MET A 636 11.91 13.47 -14.05
CA MET A 636 11.98 14.92 -14.21
C MET A 636 11.97 15.66 -12.87
N LEU A 637 11.09 15.25 -11.95
CA LEU A 637 11.06 15.81 -10.60
C LEU A 637 12.39 15.59 -9.87
N ASN A 638 12.94 14.38 -9.92
CA ASN A 638 14.18 14.04 -9.23
C ASN A 638 15.41 14.73 -9.84
N ARG A 639 15.49 14.84 -11.18
CA ARG A 639 16.61 15.45 -11.91
C ARG A 639 16.82 16.91 -11.54
N GLU A 640 15.74 17.67 -11.34
CA GLU A 640 15.81 19.08 -10.93
C GLU A 640 16.13 19.26 -9.43
N GLY A 641 16.18 18.15 -8.67
CA GLY A 641 16.46 18.13 -7.23
C GLY A 641 15.25 18.37 -6.34
N CYS A 642 14.03 18.13 -6.85
CA CYS A 642 12.79 18.21 -6.06
C CYS A 642 12.74 17.07 -5.03
N ARG A 643 12.15 17.34 -3.86
CA ARG A 643 11.82 16.30 -2.89
C ARG A 643 10.53 15.60 -3.30
N VAL A 644 10.68 14.42 -3.89
CA VAL A 644 9.54 13.57 -4.28
C VAL A 644 9.33 12.49 -3.24
N GLU A 645 8.07 12.30 -2.85
CA GLU A 645 7.62 11.25 -1.96
C GLU A 645 6.61 10.37 -2.69
N CYS A 646 6.95 9.09 -2.86
CA CYS A 646 6.05 8.14 -3.51
C CYS A 646 5.10 7.52 -2.49
N VAL A 647 3.82 7.41 -2.86
CA VAL A 647 2.76 6.89 -1.98
C VAL A 647 3.02 5.44 -1.54
N ASP A 648 3.62 4.62 -2.40
CA ASP A 648 3.96 3.23 -2.10
C ASP A 648 5.32 2.87 -2.70
N LEU A 649 6.23 2.37 -1.86
CA LEU A 649 7.57 1.93 -2.21
C LEU A 649 7.75 0.41 -2.04
N PHE A 650 6.69 -0.35 -2.30
CA PHE A 650 6.75 -1.81 -2.34
C PHE A 650 8.05 -2.30 -3.01
N GLY A 651 8.81 -3.10 -2.26
CA GLY A 651 10.06 -3.72 -2.71
C GLY A 651 11.28 -2.80 -2.85
N ALA A 652 11.13 -1.48 -2.63
CA ALA A 652 12.27 -0.55 -2.66
C ALA A 652 13.09 -0.52 -1.35
N GLY A 653 12.60 -1.16 -0.29
CA GLY A 653 13.34 -1.36 0.95
C GLY A 653 14.16 -2.65 0.89
N GLU A 654 15.42 -2.59 1.30
CA GLU A 654 16.21 -3.79 1.57
C GLU A 654 15.63 -4.47 2.82
N GLU A 655 15.12 -5.69 2.66
CA GLU A 655 14.86 -6.57 3.81
C GLU A 655 16.21 -7.09 4.30
N VAL A 656 16.82 -6.34 5.22
CA VAL A 656 18.03 -6.78 5.89
C VAL A 656 17.65 -7.73 7.01
N VAL A 657 17.98 -9.01 6.84
CA VAL A 657 17.97 -9.98 7.94
C VAL A 657 19.38 -10.04 8.49
N GLU A 658 19.55 -9.57 9.72
CA GLU A 658 20.83 -9.63 10.41
C GLU A 658 21.07 -11.04 10.96
N PHE A 659 22.18 -11.64 10.54
CA PHE A 659 22.64 -12.94 11.05
C PHE A 659 23.95 -12.75 11.80
N HIS A 660 24.01 -13.26 13.04
CA HIS A 660 25.20 -13.23 13.88
C HIS A 660 25.73 -14.64 14.14
N LYS A 661 25.88 -15.43 13.08
CA LYS A 661 26.32 -16.83 13.16
C LYS A 661 27.57 -17.09 12.32
N LEU A 662 28.39 -18.03 12.80
CA LEU A 662 29.51 -18.56 12.04
C LEU A 662 28.97 -19.46 10.92
N VAL A 663 29.43 -19.24 9.69
CA VAL A 663 29.06 -20.04 8.52
C VAL A 663 30.29 -20.66 7.89
N ARG A 664 30.11 -21.71 7.07
CA ARG A 664 31.18 -22.31 6.27
C ARG A 664 31.65 -21.35 5.18
N ASP A 665 32.90 -21.48 4.77
CA ASP A 665 33.59 -20.54 3.87
C ASP A 665 32.88 -20.33 2.52
N GLY A 666 32.23 -21.35 1.96
CA GLY A 666 31.51 -21.26 0.68
C GLY A 666 30.11 -20.66 0.76
N ILE A 667 29.55 -20.45 1.95
CA ILE A 667 28.17 -19.96 2.12
C ILE A 667 28.00 -18.53 1.57
N PRO A 668 28.88 -17.56 1.88
CA PRO A 668 28.77 -16.21 1.34
C PRO A 668 28.75 -16.18 -0.20
N ASP A 669 29.58 -16.99 -0.86
CA ASP A 669 29.67 -17.01 -2.32
C ASP A 669 28.43 -17.65 -2.95
N MET A 670 27.91 -18.75 -2.38
CA MET A 670 26.65 -19.34 -2.85
C MET A 670 25.46 -18.38 -2.74
N ILE A 671 25.42 -17.55 -1.69
CA ILE A 671 24.38 -16.53 -1.52
C ILE A 671 24.56 -15.43 -2.58
N ARG A 672 25.81 -14.97 -2.82
CA ARG A 672 26.11 -13.99 -3.87
C ARG A 672 25.72 -14.51 -5.26
N ASP A 673 26.01 -15.77 -5.57
CA ASP A 673 25.67 -16.40 -6.86
C ASP A 673 24.16 -16.44 -7.14
N ARG A 674 23.34 -16.44 -6.08
CA ARG A 674 21.87 -16.30 -6.16
C ARG A 674 21.40 -14.85 -6.32
N GLY A 675 22.31 -13.88 -6.33
CA GLY A 675 22.00 -12.45 -6.52
C GLY A 675 21.76 -11.66 -5.23
N GLU A 676 21.94 -12.29 -4.07
CA GLU A 676 21.80 -11.64 -2.77
C GLU A 676 23.08 -10.90 -2.36
N ARG A 677 22.94 -9.85 -1.53
CA ARG A 677 24.08 -9.15 -0.91
C ARG A 677 24.42 -9.78 0.43
N VAL A 678 25.71 -10.00 0.68
CA VAL A 678 26.22 -10.57 1.92
C VAL A 678 27.33 -9.70 2.48
N ASP A 679 27.09 -9.18 3.68
CA ASP A 679 28.11 -8.58 4.52
C ASP A 679 28.68 -9.66 5.44
N SER A 680 30.00 -9.85 5.39
CA SER A 680 30.70 -10.89 6.15
C SER A 680 31.93 -10.31 6.84
N ILE A 681 32.17 -10.71 8.09
CA ILE A 681 33.37 -10.38 8.85
C ILE A 681 34.20 -11.63 9.12
N ALA A 682 35.53 -11.48 9.13
CA ALA A 682 36.44 -12.57 9.47
C ALA A 682 36.72 -12.57 10.99
N LEU A 683 36.45 -13.68 11.66
CA LEU A 683 36.75 -13.87 13.09
C LEU A 683 38.15 -14.47 13.27
N LYS A 684 38.90 -13.99 14.27
CA LYS A 684 40.24 -14.49 14.63
C LYS A 684 40.41 -14.59 16.15
N GLY A 685 41.34 -15.44 16.59
CA GLY A 685 41.70 -15.59 18.00
C GLY A 685 40.50 -15.94 18.88
N ASP A 686 40.36 -15.23 20.01
CA ASP A 686 39.31 -15.49 20.99
C ASP A 686 37.88 -15.32 20.45
N ALA A 687 37.68 -14.42 19.49
CA ALA A 687 36.38 -14.21 18.86
C ALA A 687 35.95 -15.44 18.03
N LEU A 688 36.90 -16.07 17.32
CA LEU A 688 36.64 -17.30 16.59
C LEU A 688 36.35 -18.46 17.54
N ILE A 689 37.09 -18.57 18.64
CA ILE A 689 36.86 -19.61 19.66
C ILE A 689 35.47 -19.47 20.28
N ALA A 690 35.05 -18.24 20.60
CA ALA A 690 33.72 -17.97 21.13
C ALA A 690 32.62 -18.36 20.15
N ALA A 691 32.76 -17.99 18.87
CA ALA A 691 31.80 -18.32 17.83
C ALA A 691 31.73 -19.83 17.56
N LEU A 692 32.86 -20.54 17.53
CA LEU A 692 32.91 -22.00 17.39
C LEU A 692 32.25 -22.71 18.57
N ARG A 693 32.41 -22.21 19.81
CA ARG A 693 31.70 -22.75 20.98
C ARG A 693 30.18 -22.55 20.88
N GLN A 694 29.73 -21.41 20.38
CA GLN A 694 28.31 -21.18 20.13
C GLN A 694 27.79 -22.12 19.04
N LYS A 695 28.54 -22.24 17.94
CA LYS A 695 28.21 -23.13 16.82
C LYS A 695 28.12 -24.59 17.28
N LEU A 696 28.99 -25.04 18.18
CA LEU A 696 28.93 -26.39 18.75
C LEU A 696 27.61 -26.67 19.49
N VAL A 697 27.08 -25.68 20.20
CA VAL A 697 25.78 -25.81 20.90
C VAL A 697 24.62 -25.80 19.90
N GLU A 698 24.70 -24.98 18.84
CA GLU A 698 23.73 -24.97 17.74
C GLU A 698 23.64 -26.34 17.07
N GLU A 699 24.75 -26.87 16.55
CA GLU A 699 24.78 -28.18 15.87
C GLU A 699 24.36 -29.33 16.80
N ALA A 700 24.73 -29.27 18.09
CA ALA A 700 24.33 -30.30 19.05
C ALA A 700 22.83 -30.31 19.33
N LEU A 701 22.17 -29.14 19.29
CA LEU A 701 20.71 -29.04 19.40
C LEU A 701 20.02 -29.45 18.09
N GLU A 702 20.60 -29.12 16.92
CA GLU A 702 20.08 -29.61 15.63
C GLU A 702 20.16 -31.14 15.53
N ALA A 703 21.26 -31.75 16.01
CA ALA A 703 21.39 -33.20 16.10
C ALA A 703 20.40 -33.84 17.10
N LEU A 704 20.05 -33.14 18.18
CA LEU A 704 19.01 -33.58 19.11
C LEU A 704 17.62 -33.61 18.45
N ASP A 705 17.35 -32.64 17.57
CA ASP A 705 16.03 -32.39 16.99
C ASP A 705 15.82 -33.08 15.62
N ALA A 706 16.86 -33.73 15.07
CA ALA A 706 16.80 -34.45 13.80
C ALA A 706 15.75 -35.57 13.81
N SER A 707 14.82 -35.54 12.85
CA SER A 707 13.67 -36.46 12.80
C SER A 707 13.94 -37.73 12.00
N THR A 708 14.96 -37.72 11.14
CA THR A 708 15.34 -38.84 10.29
C THR A 708 16.81 -39.23 10.45
N GLY A 709 17.15 -40.49 10.13
CA GLY A 709 18.54 -40.96 10.20
C GLY A 709 19.51 -40.22 9.28
N ASN A 710 19.04 -39.71 8.13
CA ASN A 710 19.88 -38.94 7.21
C ASN A 710 20.14 -37.52 7.72
N GLU A 711 19.11 -36.87 8.29
CA GLU A 711 19.28 -35.57 8.96
C GLU A 711 20.27 -35.71 10.12
N LEU A 712 20.07 -36.69 11.01
CA LEU A 712 20.97 -36.93 12.14
C LEU A 712 22.42 -37.16 11.69
N LEU A 713 22.64 -37.90 10.60
CA LEU A 713 23.99 -38.09 10.05
C LEU A 713 24.63 -36.78 9.61
N GLY A 714 23.85 -35.89 8.98
CA GLY A 714 24.30 -34.54 8.59
C GLY A 714 24.70 -33.72 9.81
N GLU A 715 23.80 -33.59 10.79
CA GLU A 715 24.04 -32.78 11.98
C GLU A 715 25.21 -33.32 12.84
N LEU A 716 25.38 -34.65 12.92
CA LEU A 716 26.54 -35.26 13.58
C LEU A 716 27.86 -34.95 12.85
N ALA A 717 27.84 -34.87 11.52
CA ALA A 717 29.00 -34.46 10.74
C ALA A 717 29.33 -32.97 10.97
N ASP A 718 28.31 -32.11 11.10
CA ASP A 718 28.48 -30.71 11.47
C ASP A 718 29.06 -30.54 12.88
N VAL A 719 28.57 -31.29 13.87
CA VAL A 719 29.18 -31.34 15.23
C VAL A 719 30.65 -31.75 15.15
N GLN A 720 30.99 -32.76 14.34
CA GLN A 720 32.37 -33.22 14.18
C GLN A 720 33.26 -32.14 13.55
N GLU A 721 32.78 -31.45 12.52
CA GLU A 721 33.50 -30.36 11.86
C GLU A 721 33.81 -29.22 12.84
N VAL A 722 32.82 -28.80 13.65
CA VAL A 722 33.00 -27.76 14.65
C VAL A 722 34.01 -28.17 15.73
N LEU A 723 34.01 -29.43 16.16
CA LEU A 723 34.99 -29.94 17.13
C LEU A 723 36.42 -29.91 16.57
N LEU A 724 36.61 -30.29 15.30
CA LEU A 724 37.91 -30.22 14.63
C LEU A 724 38.38 -28.77 14.46
N ALA A 725 37.49 -27.87 14.06
CA ALA A 725 37.77 -26.45 13.94
C ALA A 725 38.15 -25.84 15.30
N LEU A 726 37.45 -26.20 16.38
CA LEU A 726 37.75 -25.73 17.74
C LEU A 726 39.09 -26.27 18.26
N ALA A 727 39.41 -27.54 18.02
CA ALA A 727 40.70 -28.12 18.38
C ALA A 727 41.85 -27.41 17.65
N THR A 728 41.66 -27.14 16.36
CA THR A 728 42.61 -26.37 15.54
C THR A 728 42.79 -24.95 16.08
N ALA A 729 41.69 -24.24 16.37
CA ALA A 729 41.74 -22.87 16.89
C ALA A 729 42.40 -22.76 18.28
N LEU A 730 42.30 -23.82 19.10
CA LEU A 730 42.91 -23.91 20.42
C LEU A 730 44.35 -24.48 20.39
N ASN A 731 44.88 -24.82 19.22
CA ASN A 731 46.14 -25.55 19.05
C ASN A 731 46.20 -26.86 19.88
N VAL A 732 45.06 -27.55 20.00
CA VAL A 732 44.98 -28.85 20.64
C VAL A 732 45.29 -29.92 19.60
N ASP A 733 46.33 -30.71 19.85
CA ASP A 733 46.66 -31.88 19.04
C ASP A 733 45.47 -32.86 19.06
N PRO A 734 44.91 -33.24 17.90
CA PRO A 734 43.86 -34.27 17.81
C PRO A 734 44.24 -35.57 18.54
N ALA A 735 45.52 -35.96 18.53
CA ALA A 735 45.99 -37.14 19.23
C ALA A 735 45.89 -36.97 20.75
N ALA A 736 46.14 -35.77 21.29
CA ALA A 736 46.00 -35.48 22.72
C ALA A 736 44.53 -35.50 23.17
N LEU A 737 43.62 -34.97 22.34
CA LEU A 737 42.17 -35.03 22.61
C LEU A 737 41.68 -36.49 22.63
N GLU A 738 42.12 -37.30 21.67
CA GLU A 738 41.77 -38.72 21.60
C GLU A 738 42.36 -39.52 22.77
N GLN A 739 43.61 -39.23 23.16
CA GLN A 739 44.22 -39.81 24.35
C GLN A 739 43.41 -39.49 25.62
N GLU A 740 42.95 -38.26 25.79
CA GLU A 740 42.13 -37.87 26.94
C GLU A 740 40.75 -38.56 26.91
N ARG A 741 40.14 -38.70 25.73
CA ARG A 741 38.89 -39.48 25.54
C ARG A 741 39.09 -40.94 25.95
N LEU A 742 40.16 -41.58 25.47
CA LEU A 742 40.51 -42.97 25.80
C LEU A 742 40.83 -43.14 27.29
N LYS A 743 41.53 -42.18 27.91
CA LYS A 743 41.82 -42.17 29.34
C LYS A 743 40.55 -42.08 30.19
N LYS A 744 39.62 -41.20 29.81
CA LYS A 744 38.28 -41.11 30.45
C LYS A 744 37.49 -42.39 30.25
N ARG A 745 37.50 -42.97 29.04
CA ARG A 745 36.85 -44.26 28.73
C ARG A 745 37.42 -45.41 29.55
N LYS A 746 38.74 -45.47 29.74
CA LYS A 746 39.40 -46.47 30.60
C LYS A 746 39.04 -46.28 32.08
N LYS A 747 38.98 -45.03 32.56
CA LYS A 747 38.72 -44.71 33.98
C LYS A 747 37.24 -44.81 34.37
N ARG A 748 36.33 -44.40 33.49
CA ARG A 748 34.90 -44.21 33.78
C ARG A 748 33.97 -45.09 32.93
N GLY A 749 34.50 -45.83 31.97
CA GLY A 749 33.72 -46.53 30.95
C GLY A 749 33.29 -45.61 29.80
N GLY A 750 32.69 -46.20 28.76
CA GLY A 750 31.91 -45.46 27.76
C GLY A 750 30.41 -45.57 28.04
N PHE A 751 29.60 -45.20 27.07
CA PHE A 751 28.14 -45.23 27.18
C PHE A 751 27.52 -46.57 26.75
N GLU A 752 28.33 -47.63 26.52
CA GLU A 752 27.87 -48.92 25.99
C GLU A 752 26.86 -49.64 26.90
N LYS A 753 26.90 -49.34 28.20
CA LYS A 753 25.99 -49.93 29.20
C LYS A 753 24.64 -49.20 29.31
N GLY A 754 24.46 -48.04 28.65
CA GLY A 754 23.20 -47.29 28.63
C GLY A 754 22.66 -46.86 30.01
N LEU A 755 23.53 -46.57 30.97
CA LEU A 755 23.11 -46.31 32.36
C LEU A 755 22.64 -44.86 32.57
N MET A 756 21.45 -44.68 33.15
CA MET A 756 20.92 -43.39 33.61
C MET A 756 20.93 -43.31 35.14
N LEU A 757 21.51 -42.25 35.71
CA LEU A 757 21.55 -42.04 37.16
C LEU A 757 20.26 -41.35 37.63
N LEU A 758 19.41 -42.07 38.38
CA LEU A 758 18.12 -41.54 38.84
C LEU A 758 18.22 -40.73 40.15
N LYS A 759 18.97 -41.22 41.13
CA LYS A 759 19.16 -40.57 42.44
C LYS A 759 20.49 -40.98 43.07
N THR A 760 21.06 -40.10 43.87
CA THR A 760 22.13 -40.40 44.83
C THR A 760 21.67 -39.97 46.21
N ALA A 761 22.04 -40.71 47.25
CA ALA A 761 21.72 -40.36 48.62
C ALA A 761 22.95 -40.58 49.50
N THR A 762 23.18 -39.66 50.43
CA THR A 762 24.19 -39.84 51.47
C THR A 762 23.68 -40.88 52.47
N PRO A 763 24.50 -41.85 52.90
CA PRO A 763 24.08 -42.80 53.94
C PRO A 763 23.65 -42.06 55.21
N GLN A 764 22.51 -42.44 55.79
CA GLN A 764 22.06 -41.91 57.07
C GLN A 764 22.65 -42.75 58.21
N SER A 765 23.16 -42.09 59.27
CA SER A 765 23.73 -42.78 60.44
C SER A 765 22.70 -43.28 61.45
N ILE A 766 21.42 -42.88 61.32
CA ILE A 766 20.31 -43.27 62.21
C ILE A 766 19.09 -43.55 61.33
N GLY A 767 18.60 -44.80 61.35
CA GLY A 767 17.45 -45.22 60.55
C GLY A 767 16.12 -44.69 61.10
N LYS A 768 15.20 -44.26 60.24
CA LYS A 768 13.81 -44.00 60.62
C LYS A 768 13.07 -45.33 60.76
N SER A 769 12.33 -45.53 61.86
CA SER A 769 11.42 -46.68 61.99
C SER A 769 10.34 -46.60 60.92
N HIS A 770 10.25 -47.65 60.10
CA HIS A 770 9.25 -47.78 59.05
C HIS A 770 7.83 -47.78 59.64
N ASN A 771 6.98 -46.88 59.15
CA ASN A 771 5.53 -47.05 59.22
C ASN A 771 4.96 -46.96 57.80
N GLU A 772 4.61 -48.16 57.33
CA GLU A 772 3.61 -48.61 56.35
C GLU A 772 3.55 -48.15 54.88
N ALA A 773 3.41 -49.20 54.07
CA ALA A 773 2.65 -49.36 52.83
C ALA A 773 3.22 -48.81 51.52
N THR A 774 4.18 -49.54 50.97
CA THR A 774 4.10 -49.99 49.55
C THR A 774 4.81 -51.33 49.42
N SER A 775 4.04 -52.34 49.03
CA SER A 775 4.45 -53.72 48.87
C SER A 775 5.33 -53.91 47.64
N PHE A 776 6.64 -54.04 47.84
CA PHE A 776 7.51 -54.94 47.07
C PHE A 776 8.68 -55.39 47.97
N GLY A 777 8.48 -56.55 48.61
CA GLY A 777 9.45 -57.53 49.12
C GLY A 777 10.80 -57.11 49.73
N GLY A 778 10.93 -57.36 51.04
CA GLY A 778 12.10 -57.99 51.67
C GLY A 778 13.29 -57.10 52.03
N ASP A 779 13.81 -57.26 53.25
CA ASP A 779 15.15 -56.82 53.65
C ASP A 779 16.20 -57.50 52.74
N LEU A 780 16.59 -56.82 51.66
CA LEU A 780 17.63 -57.29 50.76
C LEU A 780 18.99 -56.80 51.26
N SER A 781 19.93 -57.72 51.42
CA SER A 781 21.34 -57.45 51.68
C SER A 781 21.97 -56.61 50.56
N MET A 782 23.10 -55.96 50.84
CA MET A 782 23.87 -55.21 49.84
C MET A 782 24.34 -56.07 48.64
N GLU A 783 24.43 -57.39 48.81
CA GLU A 783 24.70 -58.33 47.72
C GLU A 783 23.46 -58.57 46.85
N GLU A 784 22.27 -58.66 47.45
CA GLU A 784 21.02 -58.81 46.72
C GLU A 784 20.64 -57.56 45.91
N LEU A 785 20.86 -56.35 46.46
CA LEU A 785 20.71 -55.07 45.74
C LEU A 785 21.65 -54.93 44.53
N ARG A 786 22.83 -55.58 44.57
CA ARG A 786 23.76 -55.62 43.42
C ARG A 786 23.37 -56.66 42.37
N SER A 787 22.56 -57.65 42.75
CA SER A 787 22.09 -58.74 41.89
C SER A 787 20.78 -58.44 41.14
N GLN A 788 20.06 -57.38 41.53
CA GLN A 788 18.85 -56.95 40.83
C GLN A 788 19.17 -56.41 39.44
N SER A 789 18.49 -56.95 38.42
CA SER A 789 18.54 -56.42 37.06
C SER A 789 17.98 -54.99 37.04
N LEU A 790 18.75 -54.05 36.48
CA LEU A 790 18.30 -52.67 36.32
C LEU A 790 17.04 -52.62 35.44
N PRO A 791 16.05 -51.78 35.77
CA PRO A 791 14.90 -51.57 34.90
C PRO A 791 15.37 -51.01 33.55
N VAL A 792 14.89 -51.60 32.45
CA VAL A 792 15.25 -51.20 31.08
C VAL A 792 14.11 -50.37 30.51
N ILE A 793 14.43 -49.15 30.07
CA ILE A 793 13.52 -48.28 29.33
C ILE A 793 13.95 -48.31 27.86
N SER A 794 13.09 -48.82 26.98
CA SER A 794 13.32 -48.83 25.52
C SER A 794 12.50 -47.79 24.76
N ASP A 795 11.39 -47.33 25.35
CA ASP A 795 10.56 -46.27 24.81
C ASP A 795 11.06 -44.90 25.31
N PRO A 796 11.48 -43.98 24.42
CA PRO A 796 11.88 -42.63 24.80
C PRO A 796 10.83 -41.86 25.62
N LEU A 797 9.53 -42.13 25.42
CA LEU A 797 8.45 -41.47 26.16
C LEU A 797 8.36 -41.88 27.63
N ALA A 798 8.96 -43.02 28.00
CA ALA A 798 9.01 -43.52 29.37
C ALA A 798 10.20 -42.95 30.17
N MET A 799 10.98 -42.02 29.60
CA MET A 799 12.11 -41.37 30.27
C MET A 799 11.63 -40.44 31.42
N PRO A 800 12.27 -40.48 32.61
CA PRO A 800 11.87 -39.62 33.74
C PRO A 800 12.05 -38.13 33.42
N THR A 801 10.97 -37.35 33.53
CA THR A 801 10.99 -35.90 33.32
C THR A 801 11.11 -35.13 34.64
N LYS A 802 11.93 -34.07 34.68
CA LYS A 802 11.91 -33.12 35.81
C LYS A 802 10.66 -32.25 35.72
N SER A 803 9.87 -32.19 36.79
CA SER A 803 8.72 -31.27 36.84
C SER A 803 9.19 -29.80 36.78
N PRO A 804 8.46 -28.92 36.06
CA PRO A 804 8.78 -27.51 35.99
C PRO A 804 8.70 -26.87 37.39
N TYR A 805 9.71 -26.07 37.74
CA TYR A 805 9.73 -25.38 39.03
C TYR A 805 8.92 -24.08 38.95
N ARG A 806 8.04 -23.86 39.92
CA ARG A 806 7.17 -22.69 40.05
C ARG A 806 7.20 -22.18 41.49
N ARG A 807 7.47 -20.89 41.68
CA ARG A 807 7.25 -20.22 42.97
C ARG A 807 6.78 -18.77 42.74
N PRO A 808 5.57 -18.40 43.18
CA PRO A 808 5.17 -16.99 43.30
C PRO A 808 5.80 -16.41 44.57
N ASP A 809 6.42 -15.23 44.46
CA ASP A 809 7.06 -14.51 45.56
C ASP A 809 6.51 -13.06 45.59
N MET A 810 6.22 -12.52 46.78
CA MET A 810 5.81 -11.11 46.93
C MET A 810 6.98 -10.32 47.49
N ARG A 811 7.29 -9.19 46.85
CA ARG A 811 8.38 -8.31 47.27
C ARG A 811 7.89 -6.88 47.37
N ASN A 812 8.53 -6.11 48.25
CA ASN A 812 8.38 -4.68 48.34
C ASN A 812 9.71 -4.06 47.90
N VAL A 813 9.70 -3.36 46.77
CA VAL A 813 10.88 -2.72 46.19
C VAL A 813 10.55 -1.24 46.03
N ASP A 814 11.33 -0.37 46.67
CA ASP A 814 11.18 1.09 46.62
C ASP A 814 9.76 1.62 46.91
N GLY A 815 9.06 1.01 47.86
CA GLY A 815 7.69 1.42 48.25
C GLY A 815 6.60 0.92 47.32
N THR A 816 6.92 0.12 46.31
CA THR A 816 5.98 -0.49 45.36
C THR A 816 5.90 -2.00 45.61
N MET A 817 4.68 -2.52 45.75
CA MET A 817 4.44 -3.97 45.90
C MET A 817 4.52 -4.65 44.52
N GLU A 818 5.44 -5.61 44.37
CA GLU A 818 5.59 -6.43 43.17
C GLU A 818 5.34 -7.92 43.46
N LYS A 819 4.86 -8.65 42.44
CA LYS A 819 4.63 -10.09 42.49
C LYS A 819 5.52 -10.76 41.45
N LEU A 820 6.55 -11.47 41.90
CA LEU A 820 7.51 -12.13 41.04
C LEU A 820 7.06 -13.56 40.73
N PHE A 821 7.03 -13.89 39.44
CA PHE A 821 6.76 -15.24 38.96
C PHE A 821 8.03 -15.83 38.35
N THR A 822 8.57 -16.88 38.98
CA THR A 822 9.71 -17.63 38.43
C THR A 822 9.23 -18.90 37.74
N PHE A 823 9.59 -19.05 36.47
CA PHE A 823 9.41 -20.27 35.69
C PHE A 823 10.78 -20.83 35.32
N LYS A 824 10.99 -22.13 35.54
CA LYS A 824 12.22 -22.82 35.14
C LYS A 824 11.88 -24.17 34.53
N THR A 825 12.40 -24.41 33.32
CA THR A 825 12.28 -25.67 32.57
C THR A 825 13.63 -26.05 31.97
N ASP A 826 13.78 -27.31 31.56
CA ASP A 826 14.97 -27.82 30.86
C ASP A 826 14.80 -27.61 29.34
N LEU A 827 15.82 -27.03 28.70
CA LEU A 827 15.83 -26.69 27.29
C LEU A 827 15.69 -27.94 26.40
N VAL A 828 16.33 -29.04 26.82
CA VAL A 828 16.36 -30.31 26.06
C VAL A 828 14.96 -30.93 25.97
N SER A 829 14.12 -30.73 26.98
CA SER A 829 12.75 -31.28 27.05
C SER A 829 11.66 -30.27 26.71
N LEU A 830 12.02 -29.03 26.32
CA LEU A 830 11.06 -28.00 26.00
C LEU A 830 10.54 -28.19 24.57
N SER A 831 9.30 -28.65 24.44
CA SER A 831 8.52 -28.61 23.20
C SER A 831 7.55 -27.43 23.26
N GLU A 832 6.39 -27.62 23.91
CA GLU A 832 5.41 -26.56 24.20
C GLU A 832 5.13 -26.50 25.71
N LEU A 833 5.27 -25.33 26.32
CA LEU A 833 4.91 -25.08 27.72
C LEU A 833 3.90 -23.95 27.79
N GLU A 834 2.63 -24.25 28.08
CA GLU A 834 1.63 -23.25 28.47
C GLU A 834 1.39 -23.33 29.99
N GLN A 835 1.57 -22.21 30.68
CA GLN A 835 1.29 -22.08 32.11
C GLN A 835 0.38 -20.89 32.37
N ARG A 836 -0.70 -21.13 33.11
CA ARG A 836 -1.66 -20.09 33.52
C ARG A 836 -1.65 -19.91 35.02
N LEU A 837 -1.64 -18.66 35.45
CA LEU A 837 -1.58 -18.29 36.85
C LEU A 837 -2.52 -17.13 37.13
N ALA A 838 -3.54 -17.38 37.95
CA ALA A 838 -4.43 -16.34 38.48
C ALA A 838 -3.83 -15.73 39.75
N PHE A 839 -3.86 -14.41 39.89
CA PHE A 839 -3.38 -13.70 41.07
C PHE A 839 -4.06 -12.34 41.22
N GLU A 840 -4.13 -11.84 42.46
CA GLU A 840 -4.63 -10.48 42.73
C GLU A 840 -3.47 -9.49 42.86
N MET A 841 -3.68 -8.26 42.35
CA MET A 841 -2.81 -7.11 42.56
C MET A 841 -3.58 -5.92 43.12
N PRO A 842 -3.06 -5.23 44.15
CA PRO A 842 -3.63 -3.98 44.62
C PRO A 842 -3.33 -2.86 43.62
N MET A 843 -4.37 -2.15 43.17
CA MET A 843 -4.27 -1.01 42.24
C MET A 843 -4.61 0.30 42.98
N PRO A 844 -3.90 1.42 42.71
CA PRO A 844 -4.00 2.64 43.52
C PRO A 844 -5.41 3.25 43.71
N HIS A 845 -6.39 2.94 42.86
CA HIS A 845 -7.77 3.46 42.98
C HIS A 845 -8.89 2.45 42.62
N ALA A 846 -8.58 1.15 42.50
CA ALA A 846 -9.54 0.12 42.03
C ALA A 846 -9.63 -1.13 42.93
N GLY A 847 -9.04 -1.09 44.14
CA GLY A 847 -9.02 -2.25 45.04
C GLY A 847 -8.07 -3.36 44.54
N LYS A 848 -8.45 -4.63 44.75
CA LYS A 848 -7.71 -5.79 44.27
C LYS A 848 -8.23 -6.22 42.90
N THR A 849 -7.40 -6.13 41.87
CA THR A 849 -7.74 -6.57 40.52
C THR A 849 -7.31 -8.03 40.33
N PRO A 850 -8.22 -8.95 39.97
CA PRO A 850 -7.85 -10.30 39.58
C PRO A 850 -7.20 -10.29 38.19
N LEU A 851 -6.00 -10.83 38.12
CA LEU A 851 -5.19 -10.93 36.91
C LEU A 851 -4.92 -12.39 36.59
N VAL A 852 -4.80 -12.70 35.30
CA VAL A 852 -4.35 -14.00 34.79
C VAL A 852 -3.11 -13.79 33.95
N LEU A 853 -1.98 -14.32 34.42
CA LEU A 853 -0.74 -14.42 33.66
C LEU A 853 -0.73 -15.75 32.91
N THR A 854 -0.56 -15.69 31.60
CA THR A 854 -0.29 -16.85 30.74
C THR A 854 1.13 -16.73 30.21
N VAL A 855 1.94 -17.75 30.41
CA VAL A 855 3.29 -17.88 29.83
C VAL A 855 3.27 -19.06 28.89
N GLU A 856 3.54 -18.79 27.62
CA GLU A 856 3.75 -19.79 26.57
C GLU A 856 5.22 -19.76 26.18
N LEU A 857 5.92 -20.88 26.34
CA LEU A 857 7.27 -21.06 25.80
C LEU A 857 7.21 -22.17 24.76
N ASP A 858 7.84 -21.92 23.63
CA ASP A 858 7.98 -22.86 22.51
C ASP A 858 9.45 -22.85 22.06
N ARG A 859 9.99 -24.01 21.71
CA ARG A 859 11.39 -24.13 21.25
C ARG A 859 11.40 -24.64 19.81
N ASP A 860 12.14 -23.93 18.96
CA ASP A 860 12.46 -24.35 17.61
C ASP A 860 13.99 -24.45 17.48
N LYS A 861 14.50 -25.68 17.43
CA LYS A 861 15.94 -25.98 17.44
C LYS A 861 16.68 -25.30 18.61
N SER A 862 17.62 -24.42 18.31
CA SER A 862 18.40 -23.65 19.29
C SER A 862 17.70 -22.39 19.79
N MET A 863 16.54 -22.03 19.23
CA MET A 863 15.78 -20.83 19.59
C MET A 863 14.62 -21.15 20.53
N VAL A 864 14.40 -20.28 21.52
CA VAL A 864 13.21 -20.33 22.39
C VAL A 864 12.38 -19.08 22.16
N ARG A 865 11.12 -19.26 21.82
CA ARG A 865 10.12 -18.19 21.71
C ARG A 865 9.24 -18.19 22.95
N GLY A 866 9.18 -17.04 23.63
CA GLY A 866 8.26 -16.81 24.73
C GLY A 866 7.14 -15.83 24.37
N LYS A 867 5.90 -16.15 24.74
CA LYS A 867 4.78 -15.20 24.76
C LYS A 867 4.26 -15.10 26.18
N ILE A 868 4.18 -13.87 26.68
CA ILE A 868 3.65 -13.57 28.01
C ILE A 868 2.39 -12.73 27.82
N ARG A 869 1.26 -13.20 28.36
CA ARG A 869 -0.02 -12.50 28.31
C ARG A 869 -0.50 -12.23 29.72
N LEU A 870 -0.84 -10.98 30.00
CA LEU A 870 -1.49 -10.59 31.25
C LEU A 870 -2.91 -10.12 30.93
N GLN A 871 -3.91 -10.74 31.53
CA GLN A 871 -5.32 -10.42 31.33
C GLN A 871 -5.96 -9.98 32.64
N VAL A 872 -6.80 -8.95 32.57
CA VAL A 872 -7.71 -8.60 33.67
C VAL A 872 -8.90 -9.55 33.59
N SER A 873 -9.12 -10.32 34.66
CA SER A 873 -10.29 -11.21 34.78
C SER A 873 -11.52 -10.35 35.06
N GLN A 874 -12.59 -10.47 34.27
CA GLN A 874 -13.87 -9.86 34.63
C GLN A 874 -14.42 -10.59 35.87
N SER A 875 -14.49 -9.91 37.01
CA SER A 875 -15.31 -10.37 38.12
C SER A 875 -16.78 -10.26 37.68
N GLN A 876 -17.49 -11.38 37.62
CA GLN A 876 -18.95 -11.32 37.66
C GLN A 876 -19.31 -10.54 38.93
N LEU A 877 -20.02 -9.42 38.77
CA LEU A 877 -20.67 -8.75 39.88
C LEU A 877 -21.67 -9.72 40.49
N GLU A 878 -21.35 -10.29 41.65
CA GLU A 878 -22.36 -10.90 42.51
C GLU A 878 -23.30 -9.77 42.96
N LEU A 879 -24.48 -9.71 42.34
CA LEU A 879 -25.56 -8.87 42.83
C LEU A 879 -26.10 -9.52 44.11
N PRO A 880 -26.10 -8.81 45.27
CA PRO A 880 -26.80 -9.30 46.45
C PRO A 880 -28.31 -9.25 46.15
N PHE A 881 -28.99 -10.39 46.30
CA PHE A 881 -30.43 -10.51 46.22
C PHE A 881 -31.13 -9.85 47.41
#